data_AF-A0A1U7CV94-F1
#
_entry.id   AF-A0A1U7CV94-F1
#
_cell.length_a   1.000
_cell.length_b   1.000
_cell.length_c   1.000
_cell.angle_alpha   90.00
_cell.angle_beta   90.00
_cell.angle_gamma   90.00
#
_symmetry.space_group_name_H-M   'P 1'
#
loop_
_entity.id
_entity.type
_entity.pdbx_description
1 polymer ?
#
loop_
_entity_poly.entity_id
_entity_poly.type
_entity_poly.pdbx_seq_one_letter_code
_entity_poly.pdbx_strand_id
1 'polypeptide(L)'
;MVKKRRIRGKDGDRSLQPVAEQLEARTLQAAKPLAGGVDALALGDVNGDRVVDLIVAGHEGSNHSVTIYDGIGAKDSSTSTGVGVKVLAKLVNPLGANSGPLSIAVGDFNGDGVSELAVSAQTRVNAGPAKLATYQFQLTGDPDSPLGQPVTFVPMAQPFVLPAATVNSLSLASIDLNNDGTDEIVVGASKASTQTLSVLSFGNGAWSQTSSISLPWRMSHGVGLGAGDLTGDGKDDLAAIDESSGRVSVLDGGSSTWTSSIAPLKRNNSGARVAVVANENAAGALVVTSGGDRNPTAAIVNWSTGKSQTIKPRSSPGSGALVPLGGGWVYQRSNIKIDGSFAVSDGPNTPTVLFGSTRGQSVVVQGFDASLRPSKADTTVEPVLGNAKKGATFYSLQAPDTFSETGQTKVDVSPLVAFPNLVYNSPYSIDLSSMPSSIYNGLWTSTPISTTTNDPWGPARVANTPPTIPSKDSVTWLQGRILAAYNTFNGQVTYQHHYDPRWLPRQGQPWNAVTTGYQWPGVDCTNFTAFAYADALGITMNSATTAQAAITSNADVTIPESIASHVNLQVLGPWTSYEAMVKDLQPGDILYINPSANTLAPGYVSDPSKVTHAITWLGNFGKGATEANQFLIIDSTVDDPPHVDANNHLIPTGVHIRPFSPPGSATNAWYASHVDHALRIIAD
;
A
#
# COMPACT_ATOMS: atom_id res chain seq x y z
N MET A 1 -47.69 -43.09 41.28
CA MET A 1 -48.49 -42.83 42.50
C MET A 1 -48.09 -41.47 43.06
N VAL A 2 -49.08 -40.58 43.23
CA VAL A 2 -49.14 -39.46 44.21
C VAL A 2 -48.03 -38.38 44.08
N LYS A 3 -48.26 -37.10 43.77
CA LYS A 3 -49.45 -36.24 43.92
C LYS A 3 -49.38 -35.06 42.92
N LYS A 4 -50.45 -34.88 42.14
CA LYS A 4 -50.77 -33.62 41.45
C LYS A 4 -51.09 -32.55 42.49
N ARG A 5 -50.53 -31.35 42.36
CA ARG A 5 -51.17 -30.12 42.86
C ARG A 5 -51.45 -29.22 41.66
N ARG A 6 -52.74 -28.96 41.44
CA ARG A 6 -53.30 -28.11 40.39
C ARG A 6 -53.97 -26.97 41.13
N ILE A 7 -53.44 -25.74 41.04
CA ILE A 7 -54.18 -24.51 41.36
C ILE A 7 -53.85 -23.49 40.26
N ARG A 8 -54.84 -22.67 39.95
CA ARG A 8 -55.24 -22.11 38.66
C ARG A 8 -55.37 -20.59 38.81
N GLY A 9 -55.01 -19.84 37.76
CA GLY A 9 -55.41 -18.43 37.50
C GLY A 9 -54.42 -17.40 38.03
N LYS A 10 -54.11 -16.29 37.35
CA LYS A 10 -54.76 -15.59 36.24
C LYS A 10 -53.74 -14.64 35.59
N ASP A 11 -53.91 -14.38 34.29
CA ASP A 11 -53.36 -13.26 33.49
C ASP A 11 -51.82 -13.32 33.29
N GLY A 12 -51.20 -13.08 32.14
CA GLY A 12 -51.62 -12.66 30.81
C GLY A 12 -50.32 -12.47 30.01
N ASP A 13 -50.23 -13.20 28.91
CA ASP A 13 -49.31 -13.04 27.77
C ASP A 13 -47.85 -13.54 27.83
N ARG A 14 -47.39 -13.93 26.64
CA ARG A 14 -46.43 -14.98 26.30
C ARG A 14 -45.00 -14.45 26.17
N SER A 15 -44.06 -15.01 26.93
CA SER A 15 -42.67 -15.14 26.50
C SER A 15 -42.33 -16.61 26.36
N LEU A 16 -42.07 -17.03 25.12
CA LEU A 16 -41.49 -18.34 24.82
C LEU A 16 -39.99 -18.22 25.07
N GLN A 17 -39.54 -18.69 26.23
CA GLN A 17 -38.35 -19.55 26.26
C GLN A 17 -38.85 -21.00 26.29
N PRO A 18 -38.27 -21.88 25.46
CA PRO A 18 -37.32 -22.87 25.99
C PRO A 18 -36.25 -23.24 24.91
N VAL A 19 -35.13 -23.90 25.15
CA VAL A 19 -34.79 -25.05 26.00
C VAL A 19 -33.27 -24.99 26.21
N ALA A 20 -32.82 -24.98 27.46
CA ALA A 20 -31.45 -25.30 27.80
C ALA A 20 -31.32 -26.82 28.01
N GLU A 21 -30.17 -27.34 27.56
CA GLU A 21 -29.59 -28.67 27.81
C GLU A 21 -30.27 -29.89 27.16
N GLN A 22 -29.70 -30.32 26.03
CA GLN A 22 -29.06 -31.64 25.93
C GLN A 22 -28.31 -31.76 24.58
N LEU A 23 -27.00 -31.51 24.61
CA LEU A 23 -26.06 -32.15 23.69
C LEU A 23 -24.80 -32.44 24.49
N GLU A 24 -24.84 -33.64 25.08
CA GLU A 24 -23.72 -34.27 25.74
C GLU A 24 -22.47 -34.17 24.86
N ALA A 25 -21.38 -33.73 25.47
CA ALA A 25 -20.05 -33.79 24.92
C ALA A 25 -19.73 -35.25 24.55
N ARG A 26 -19.94 -35.60 23.28
CA ARG A 26 -19.26 -36.73 22.67
C ARG A 26 -17.85 -36.29 22.36
N THR A 27 -16.99 -36.47 23.36
CA THR A 27 -15.54 -36.43 23.22
C THR A 27 -15.14 -37.45 22.17
N LEU A 28 -14.96 -37.01 20.92
CA LEU A 28 -14.17 -37.75 19.96
C LEU A 28 -12.73 -37.71 20.45
N GLN A 29 -12.22 -38.91 20.70
CA GLN A 29 -10.90 -39.21 21.22
C GLN A 29 -9.84 -38.45 20.43
N ALA A 30 -9.09 -37.61 21.13
CA ALA A 30 -8.04 -36.77 20.57
C ALA A 30 -6.98 -37.60 19.83
N ALA A 31 -6.84 -37.35 18.53
CA ALA A 31 -5.53 -37.51 17.90
C ALA A 31 -4.59 -36.44 18.50
N LYS A 32 -3.35 -36.84 18.79
CA LYS A 32 -2.28 -36.00 19.35
C LYS A 32 -2.10 -34.68 18.57
N PRO A 33 -1.55 -33.62 19.21
CA PRO A 33 -1.32 -32.32 18.57
C PRO A 33 -0.50 -32.43 17.28
N LEU A 34 -0.90 -31.67 16.27
CA LEU A 34 -0.29 -31.64 14.93
C LEU A 34 1.08 -30.94 15.00
N ALA A 35 2.09 -31.52 14.34
CA ALA A 35 3.51 -31.18 14.45
C ALA A 35 4.05 -30.36 13.26
N GLY A 36 3.21 -29.49 12.68
CA GLY A 36 3.51 -28.74 11.46
C GLY A 36 4.26 -27.42 11.68
N GLY A 37 5.09 -26.99 10.71
CA GLY A 37 5.86 -25.74 10.77
C GLY A 37 5.43 -24.70 9.72
N VAL A 38 5.91 -23.46 9.88
CA VAL A 38 5.83 -22.39 8.87
C VAL A 38 6.98 -22.56 7.87
N ASP A 39 6.66 -22.58 6.58
CA ASP A 39 7.63 -22.68 5.49
C ASP A 39 8.06 -21.30 4.99
N ALA A 40 7.08 -20.41 4.79
CA ALA A 40 7.24 -19.06 4.27
C ALA A 40 6.06 -18.16 4.68
N LEU A 41 6.31 -16.85 4.63
CA LEU A 41 5.35 -15.78 4.93
C LEU A 41 5.44 -14.76 3.80
N ALA A 42 4.30 -14.16 3.44
CA ALA A 42 4.23 -13.07 2.47
C ALA A 42 3.08 -12.12 2.81
N LEU A 43 3.11 -10.96 2.16
CA LEU A 43 2.15 -9.88 2.27
C LEU A 43 1.72 -9.47 0.85
N GLY A 44 0.43 -9.23 0.65
CA GLY A 44 -0.11 -8.56 -0.54
C GLY A 44 -1.62 -8.38 -0.42
N ASP A 45 -2.18 -7.43 -1.16
CA ASP A 45 -3.63 -7.26 -1.28
C ASP A 45 -4.16 -8.28 -2.28
N VAL A 46 -4.83 -9.34 -1.81
CA VAL A 46 -5.30 -10.41 -2.70
C VAL A 46 -6.78 -10.30 -3.04
N ASN A 47 -7.51 -9.43 -2.36
CA ASN A 47 -8.95 -9.26 -2.53
C ASN A 47 -9.33 -7.90 -3.17
N GLY A 48 -8.34 -7.06 -3.46
CA GLY A 48 -8.50 -5.75 -4.08
C GLY A 48 -9.12 -4.71 -3.15
N ASP A 49 -9.14 -4.95 -1.83
CA ASP A 49 -9.64 -4.00 -0.84
C ASP A 49 -8.59 -2.99 -0.37
N ARG A 50 -7.36 -3.19 -0.82
CA ARG A 50 -6.16 -2.40 -0.53
C ARG A 50 -5.78 -2.36 0.91
N VAL A 51 -6.15 -3.39 1.63
CA VAL A 51 -5.55 -3.75 2.88
C VAL A 51 -4.71 -4.97 2.59
N VAL A 52 -3.41 -4.88 2.88
CA VAL A 52 -2.57 -6.05 2.68
C VAL A 52 -3.04 -7.18 3.58
N ASP A 53 -3.17 -8.34 2.95
CA ASP A 53 -3.47 -9.61 3.58
C ASP A 53 -2.18 -10.32 4.01
N LEU A 54 -2.31 -11.18 5.02
CA LEU A 54 -1.22 -12.05 5.46
C LEU A 54 -1.35 -13.42 4.81
N ILE A 55 -0.33 -13.80 4.05
CA ILE A 55 -0.24 -15.13 3.44
C ILE A 55 0.73 -16.00 4.24
N VAL A 56 0.25 -17.13 4.73
CA VAL A 56 1.06 -18.11 5.46
C VAL A 56 1.15 -19.42 4.70
N ALA A 57 2.37 -19.77 4.27
CA ALA A 57 2.68 -21.11 3.80
C ALA A 57 3.15 -21.96 4.97
N GLY A 58 2.45 -23.07 5.23
CA GLY A 58 2.77 -24.01 6.30
C GLY A 58 2.68 -25.44 5.82
N HIS A 59 3.23 -26.35 6.63
CA HIS A 59 3.20 -27.78 6.35
C HIS A 59 2.75 -28.57 7.57
N GLU A 60 2.17 -29.74 7.32
CA GLU A 60 1.81 -30.71 8.32
C GLU A 60 2.06 -32.12 7.78
N GLY A 61 3.10 -32.78 8.32
CA GLY A 61 3.57 -34.05 7.77
C GLY A 61 4.06 -33.90 6.33
N SER A 62 3.38 -34.57 5.38
CA SER A 62 3.66 -34.48 3.94
C SER A 62 2.73 -33.52 3.18
N ASN A 63 1.80 -32.88 3.88
CA ASN A 63 0.87 -31.92 3.30
C ASN A 63 1.40 -30.50 3.48
N HIS A 64 1.24 -29.69 2.46
CA HIS A 64 1.58 -28.26 2.48
C HIS A 64 0.32 -27.46 2.20
N SER A 65 0.21 -26.27 2.78
CA SER A 65 -0.93 -25.39 2.53
C SER A 65 -0.52 -23.94 2.53
N VAL A 66 -1.23 -23.13 1.76
CA VAL A 66 -1.18 -21.67 1.80
C VAL A 66 -2.52 -21.18 2.32
N THR A 67 -2.50 -20.40 3.40
CA THR A 67 -3.70 -19.80 4.00
C THR A 67 -3.57 -18.28 3.94
N ILE A 68 -4.64 -17.62 3.53
CA ILE A 68 -4.72 -16.16 3.40
C ILE A 68 -5.59 -15.65 4.53
N TYR A 69 -5.06 -14.70 5.29
CA TYR A 69 -5.75 -14.01 6.36
C TYR A 69 -6.00 -12.56 5.97
N ASP A 70 -7.24 -12.15 6.16
CA ASP A 70 -7.73 -10.79 5.90
C ASP A 70 -6.91 -9.78 6.70
N GLY A 71 -6.38 -8.76 6.02
CA GLY A 71 -5.68 -7.64 6.65
C GLY A 71 -6.54 -6.83 7.63
N ILE A 72 -7.87 -6.87 7.46
CA ILE A 72 -8.85 -6.16 8.29
C ILE A 72 -9.32 -7.04 9.45
N GLY A 73 -9.37 -8.35 9.24
CA GLY A 73 -9.96 -9.30 10.18
C GLY A 73 -11.50 -9.29 10.19
N ALA A 74 -12.08 -9.88 11.24
CA ALA A 74 -13.52 -9.95 11.45
C ALA A 74 -13.90 -9.32 12.78
N LYS A 75 -15.07 -8.66 12.85
CA LYS A 75 -15.60 -8.16 14.12
C LYS A 75 -15.74 -9.30 15.13
N ASP A 76 -15.07 -9.18 16.27
CA ASP A 76 -15.09 -10.16 17.35
C ASP A 76 -15.03 -9.48 18.72
N SER A 77 -16.19 -9.43 19.39
CA SER A 77 -16.34 -8.84 20.72
C SER A 77 -15.67 -9.61 21.85
N SER A 78 -15.15 -10.81 21.58
CA SER A 78 -14.38 -11.58 22.57
C SER A 78 -12.91 -11.15 22.62
N THR A 79 -12.46 -10.36 21.65
CA THR A 79 -11.11 -9.81 21.61
C THR A 79 -11.04 -8.45 22.30
N SER A 80 -9.88 -8.11 22.88
CA SER A 80 -9.64 -6.78 23.47
C SER A 80 -9.72 -5.65 22.46
N THR A 81 -9.56 -5.95 21.18
CA THR A 81 -9.49 -5.02 20.05
C THR A 81 -10.82 -4.91 19.28
N GLY A 82 -11.79 -5.76 19.58
CA GLY A 82 -13.05 -5.87 18.83
C GLY A 82 -12.93 -6.51 17.44
N VAL A 83 -11.74 -6.99 17.07
CA VAL A 83 -11.41 -7.56 15.75
C VAL A 83 -10.58 -8.84 15.93
N GLY A 84 -11.00 -9.93 15.31
CA GLY A 84 -10.38 -11.25 15.31
C GLY A 84 -9.98 -11.73 13.91
N VAL A 85 -9.46 -12.96 13.82
CA VAL A 85 -8.93 -13.51 12.56
C VAL A 85 -10.04 -13.81 11.58
N LYS A 86 -9.80 -13.50 10.31
CA LYS A 86 -10.64 -13.95 9.20
C LYS A 86 -9.78 -14.58 8.12
N VAL A 87 -10.13 -15.79 7.74
CA VAL A 87 -9.48 -16.51 6.64
C VAL A 87 -10.23 -16.16 5.36
N LEU A 88 -9.54 -15.60 4.38
CA LEU A 88 -10.12 -15.31 3.06
C LEU A 88 -10.14 -16.56 2.19
N ALA A 89 -9.07 -17.35 2.22
CA ALA A 89 -8.95 -18.57 1.43
C ALA A 89 -7.88 -19.52 2.00
N LYS A 90 -7.98 -20.81 1.62
CA LYS A 90 -6.94 -21.81 1.89
C LYS A 90 -6.74 -22.74 0.70
N LEU A 91 -5.51 -22.89 0.26
CA LEU A 91 -5.06 -23.82 -0.77
C LEU A 91 -4.26 -24.96 -0.14
N VAL A 92 -4.55 -26.20 -0.50
CA VAL A 92 -3.86 -27.39 0.02
C VAL A 92 -3.13 -28.09 -1.12
N ASN A 93 -1.87 -28.44 -0.87
CA ASN A 93 -0.96 -29.12 -1.79
C ASN A 93 -0.88 -28.43 -3.17
N PRO A 94 -0.49 -27.14 -3.23
CA PRO A 94 -0.47 -26.34 -4.46
C PRO A 94 0.42 -26.91 -5.58
N LEU A 95 1.34 -27.83 -5.24
CA LEU A 95 2.26 -28.48 -6.17
C LEU A 95 2.06 -30.02 -6.20
N GLY A 96 0.96 -30.51 -5.65
CA GLY A 96 0.71 -31.93 -5.40
C GLY A 96 1.25 -32.40 -4.04
N ALA A 97 0.94 -33.65 -3.70
CA ALA A 97 1.40 -34.26 -2.45
C ALA A 97 2.91 -34.52 -2.48
N ASN A 98 3.55 -34.54 -1.31
CA ASN A 98 4.98 -34.83 -1.12
C ASN A 98 5.95 -33.79 -1.72
N SER A 99 5.52 -32.54 -1.90
CA SER A 99 6.46 -31.44 -2.12
C SER A 99 7.44 -31.29 -0.94
N GLY A 100 8.55 -30.61 -1.16
CA GLY A 100 9.36 -30.07 -0.06
C GLY A 100 8.70 -28.83 0.57
N PRO A 101 9.39 -28.18 1.53
CA PRO A 101 8.97 -26.90 2.07
C PRO A 101 8.64 -25.89 0.97
N LEU A 102 7.54 -25.15 1.16
CA LEU A 102 7.10 -24.15 0.20
C LEU A 102 7.97 -22.88 0.26
N SER A 103 8.21 -22.29 -0.89
CA SER A 103 8.61 -20.88 -1.03
C SER A 103 7.49 -20.17 -1.77
N ILE A 104 7.10 -19.00 -1.25
CA ILE A 104 6.06 -18.16 -1.83
C ILE A 104 6.62 -16.77 -2.12
N ALA A 105 6.08 -16.13 -3.16
CA ALA A 105 6.20 -14.70 -3.41
C ALA A 105 4.81 -14.18 -3.78
N VAL A 106 4.56 -12.91 -3.49
CA VAL A 106 3.28 -12.25 -3.75
C VAL A 106 3.58 -10.91 -4.42
N GLY A 107 2.80 -10.57 -5.46
CA GLY A 107 3.00 -9.37 -6.26
C GLY A 107 2.03 -9.30 -7.44
N ASP A 108 1.93 -8.15 -8.09
CA ASP A 108 1.02 -7.92 -9.21
C ASP A 108 1.66 -8.41 -10.52
N PHE A 109 1.48 -9.69 -10.85
CA PHE A 109 2.16 -10.31 -11.99
C PHE A 109 1.45 -10.05 -13.31
N ASN A 110 0.17 -9.66 -13.28
CA ASN A 110 -0.65 -9.44 -14.47
C ASN A 110 -0.95 -7.96 -14.73
N GLY A 111 -0.55 -7.05 -13.82
CA GLY A 111 -0.79 -5.61 -13.91
C GLY A 111 -2.26 -5.26 -13.66
N ASP A 112 -2.98 -6.05 -12.86
CA ASP A 112 -4.39 -5.82 -12.51
C ASP A 112 -4.59 -5.16 -11.14
N GLY A 113 -3.50 -4.85 -10.45
CA GLY A 113 -3.45 -4.10 -9.19
C GLY A 113 -3.84 -4.93 -7.98
N VAL A 114 -4.17 -6.20 -8.15
CA VAL A 114 -4.38 -7.18 -7.09
C VAL A 114 -3.16 -8.10 -7.08
N SER A 115 -2.62 -8.33 -5.89
CA SER A 115 -1.46 -9.21 -5.76
C SER A 115 -1.84 -10.67 -6.03
N GLU A 116 -1.04 -11.34 -6.86
CA GLU A 116 -1.08 -12.78 -7.08
C GLU A 116 -0.10 -13.55 -6.23
N LEU A 117 -0.31 -14.86 -6.16
CA LEU A 117 0.54 -15.77 -5.40
C LEU A 117 1.36 -16.66 -6.33
N ALA A 118 2.68 -16.58 -6.17
CA ALA A 118 3.63 -17.53 -6.71
C ALA A 118 3.98 -18.58 -5.66
N VAL A 119 3.91 -19.86 -6.01
CA VAL A 119 4.25 -20.99 -5.14
C VAL A 119 5.23 -21.92 -5.83
N SER A 120 6.29 -22.25 -5.12
CA SER A 120 7.28 -23.24 -5.53
C SER A 120 7.72 -24.05 -4.31
N ALA A 121 8.47 -25.13 -4.55
CA ALA A 121 9.00 -25.94 -3.47
C ALA A 121 10.33 -26.56 -3.84
N GLN A 122 11.11 -26.86 -2.82
CA GLN A 122 12.25 -27.75 -2.96
C GLN A 122 11.75 -29.14 -3.40
N THR A 123 12.45 -29.75 -4.35
CA THR A 123 12.09 -31.09 -4.84
C THR A 123 12.62 -32.15 -3.88
N ARG A 124 11.75 -33.06 -3.41
CA ARG A 124 12.23 -34.28 -2.74
C ARG A 124 12.96 -35.17 -3.75
N VAL A 125 13.85 -36.02 -3.26
CA VAL A 125 14.57 -37.00 -4.10
C VAL A 125 13.54 -37.83 -4.90
N ASN A 126 13.69 -37.87 -6.22
CA ASN A 126 12.79 -38.55 -7.18
C ASN A 126 11.40 -37.89 -7.40
N ALA A 127 11.16 -36.64 -6.96
CA ALA A 127 9.86 -35.96 -7.14
C ALA A 127 9.65 -35.29 -8.52
N GLY A 128 10.62 -35.38 -9.43
CA GLY A 128 10.61 -34.67 -10.71
C GLY A 128 11.13 -33.23 -10.60
N PRO A 129 11.10 -32.45 -11.70
CA PRO A 129 11.65 -31.10 -11.74
C PRO A 129 10.88 -30.15 -10.84
N ALA A 130 11.59 -29.15 -10.30
CA ALA A 130 10.97 -28.08 -9.53
C ALA A 130 9.98 -27.31 -10.41
N LYS A 131 8.86 -26.90 -9.83
CA LYS A 131 7.80 -26.18 -10.54
C LYS A 131 7.48 -24.89 -9.82
N LEU A 132 7.05 -23.91 -10.61
CA LEU A 132 6.41 -22.69 -10.16
C LEU A 132 4.95 -22.75 -10.58
N ALA A 133 4.03 -22.72 -9.61
CA ALA A 133 2.61 -22.55 -9.85
C ALA A 133 2.20 -21.16 -9.40
N THR A 134 1.38 -20.46 -10.18
CA THR A 134 0.88 -19.14 -9.83
C THR A 134 -0.63 -19.11 -9.81
N TYR A 135 -1.18 -18.31 -8.90
CA TYR A 135 -2.60 -18.20 -8.65
C TYR A 135 -2.99 -16.73 -8.59
N GLN A 136 -3.95 -16.34 -9.42
CA GLN A 136 -4.71 -15.12 -9.24
C GLN A 136 -5.88 -15.36 -8.32
N PHE A 137 -6.42 -14.28 -7.78
CA PHE A 137 -7.51 -14.32 -6.82
C PHE A 137 -8.77 -13.76 -7.46
N GLN A 138 -9.88 -14.44 -7.23
CA GLN A 138 -11.19 -13.95 -7.65
C GLN A 138 -12.08 -13.78 -6.43
N LEU A 139 -12.66 -12.59 -6.28
CA LEU A 139 -13.68 -12.32 -5.26
C LEU A 139 -14.87 -13.27 -5.42
N THR A 140 -15.31 -13.83 -4.30
CA THR A 140 -16.54 -14.65 -4.24
C THR A 140 -17.76 -13.89 -3.73
N GLY A 141 -17.53 -12.69 -3.18
CA GLY A 141 -18.57 -11.77 -2.71
C GLY A 141 -18.97 -10.73 -3.76
N ASP A 142 -19.48 -9.59 -3.29
CA ASP A 142 -19.82 -8.47 -4.16
C ASP A 142 -18.54 -7.80 -4.72
N PRO A 143 -18.30 -7.83 -6.04
CA PRO A 143 -17.12 -7.22 -6.64
C PRO A 143 -17.10 -5.69 -6.51
N ASP A 144 -18.21 -5.06 -6.11
CA ASP A 144 -18.33 -3.60 -5.95
C ASP A 144 -17.96 -3.15 -4.54
N SER A 145 -17.79 -4.10 -3.61
CA SER A 145 -17.43 -3.88 -2.21
C SER A 145 -16.38 -4.90 -1.76
N PRO A 146 -15.12 -4.78 -2.24
CA PRO A 146 -14.06 -5.76 -2.02
C PRO A 146 -13.66 -5.95 -0.55
N LEU A 147 -14.05 -5.01 0.32
CA LEU A 147 -13.64 -4.96 1.73
C LEU A 147 -13.86 -6.27 2.49
N GLY A 148 -12.76 -6.94 2.82
CA GLY A 148 -12.73 -8.23 3.50
C GLY A 148 -13.48 -9.32 2.75
N GLN A 149 -13.66 -9.25 1.43
CA GLN A 149 -14.39 -10.29 0.72
C GLN A 149 -13.55 -11.57 0.60
N PRO A 150 -14.14 -12.77 0.75
CA PRO A 150 -13.41 -14.01 0.53
C PRO A 150 -13.01 -14.16 -0.93
N VAL A 151 -11.85 -14.80 -1.15
CA VAL A 151 -11.29 -15.03 -2.49
C VAL A 151 -11.19 -16.51 -2.81
N THR A 152 -11.07 -16.81 -4.11
CA THR A 152 -10.76 -18.16 -4.60
C THR A 152 -9.44 -18.15 -5.37
N PHE A 153 -8.67 -19.23 -5.21
CA PHE A 153 -7.45 -19.46 -5.98
C PHE A 153 -7.81 -19.88 -7.41
N VAL A 154 -7.37 -19.12 -8.39
CA VAL A 154 -7.53 -19.42 -9.81
C VAL A 154 -6.14 -19.56 -10.43
N PRO A 155 -5.76 -20.73 -10.98
CA PRO A 155 -4.47 -20.86 -11.64
C PRO A 155 -4.34 -19.87 -12.80
N MET A 156 -3.27 -19.06 -12.82
CA MET A 156 -3.06 -18.08 -13.90
C MET A 156 -2.61 -18.76 -15.20
N ALA A 157 -1.77 -19.79 -15.06
CA ALA A 157 -1.19 -20.53 -16.16
C ALA A 157 -0.85 -21.96 -15.75
N GLN A 158 -0.44 -22.77 -16.73
CA GLN A 158 0.18 -24.07 -16.45
C GLN A 158 1.46 -23.87 -15.62
N PRO A 159 1.74 -24.75 -14.63
CA PRO A 159 2.94 -24.63 -13.81
C PRO A 159 4.21 -24.61 -14.67
N PHE A 160 5.03 -23.58 -14.48
CA PHE A 160 6.31 -23.44 -15.17
C PHE A 160 7.31 -24.44 -14.60
N VAL A 161 7.94 -25.22 -15.48
CA VAL A 161 8.96 -26.21 -15.09
C VAL A 161 10.32 -25.52 -15.07
N LEU A 162 10.94 -25.46 -13.90
CA LEU A 162 12.24 -24.81 -13.75
C LEU A 162 13.33 -25.62 -14.47
N PRO A 163 14.33 -24.96 -15.10
CA PRO A 163 15.38 -25.64 -15.86
C PRO A 163 16.20 -26.66 -15.05
N ALA A 164 16.21 -26.57 -13.71
CA ALA A 164 16.90 -27.50 -12.83
C ALA A 164 15.97 -28.62 -12.32
N ALA A 165 16.25 -29.87 -12.73
CA ALA A 165 15.43 -31.04 -12.40
C ALA A 165 15.45 -31.44 -10.91
N THR A 166 16.47 -31.03 -10.15
CA THR A 166 16.55 -31.24 -8.70
C THR A 166 17.29 -30.07 -8.06
N VAL A 167 16.64 -29.40 -7.11
CA VAL A 167 17.19 -28.23 -6.41
C VAL A 167 17.24 -28.52 -4.90
N ASN A 168 18.34 -28.13 -4.25
CA ASN A 168 18.55 -28.36 -2.82
C ASN A 168 17.94 -27.24 -1.97
N SER A 169 17.94 -26.02 -2.50
CA SER A 169 17.20 -24.89 -1.95
C SER A 169 16.50 -24.14 -3.09
N LEU A 170 15.40 -23.50 -2.75
CA LEU A 170 14.64 -22.66 -3.66
C LEU A 170 14.08 -21.47 -2.87
N SER A 171 14.34 -20.26 -3.37
CA SER A 171 13.72 -19.02 -2.91
C SER A 171 13.08 -18.28 -4.07
N LEU A 172 11.94 -17.64 -3.81
CA LEU A 172 11.26 -16.71 -4.70
C LEU A 172 11.35 -15.28 -4.17
N ALA A 173 11.31 -14.30 -5.05
CA ALA A 173 10.99 -12.90 -4.77
C ALA A 173 10.12 -12.35 -5.90
N SER A 174 9.21 -11.45 -5.55
CA SER A 174 8.42 -10.63 -6.50
C SER A 174 9.06 -9.26 -6.59
N ILE A 175 9.22 -8.73 -7.80
CA ILE A 175 9.87 -7.43 -8.02
C ILE A 175 9.59 -6.91 -9.43
N ASP A 176 9.21 -5.64 -9.56
CA ASP A 176 9.21 -4.94 -10.85
C ASP A 176 10.65 -4.52 -11.21
N LEU A 177 11.38 -5.39 -11.92
CA LEU A 177 12.79 -5.15 -12.26
C LEU A 177 12.96 -4.23 -13.48
N ASN A 178 11.93 -4.13 -14.32
CA ASN A 178 11.99 -3.45 -15.60
C ASN A 178 11.20 -2.12 -15.60
N ASN A 179 10.50 -1.82 -14.51
CA ASN A 179 9.66 -0.65 -14.26
C ASN A 179 8.51 -0.52 -15.29
N ASP A 180 7.92 -1.65 -15.68
CA ASP A 180 6.77 -1.71 -16.58
C ASP A 180 5.41 -1.74 -15.85
N GLY A 181 5.43 -1.78 -14.51
CA GLY A 181 4.25 -1.81 -13.66
C GLY A 181 3.71 -3.21 -13.40
N THR A 182 4.40 -4.26 -13.87
CA THR A 182 4.12 -5.65 -13.52
C THR A 182 5.30 -6.29 -12.83
N ASP A 183 5.02 -7.11 -11.82
CA ASP A 183 6.07 -7.79 -11.07
C ASP A 183 6.61 -8.99 -11.85
N GLU A 184 7.93 -9.11 -11.88
CA GLU A 184 8.62 -10.34 -12.21
C GLU A 184 8.79 -11.26 -11.01
N ILE A 185 8.91 -12.57 -11.30
CA ILE A 185 9.32 -13.56 -10.31
C ILE A 185 10.81 -13.87 -10.49
N VAL A 186 11.60 -13.54 -9.47
CA VAL A 186 13.00 -13.95 -9.39
C VAL A 186 13.10 -15.29 -8.66
N VAL A 187 13.66 -16.29 -9.35
CA VAL A 187 13.83 -17.65 -8.84
C VAL A 187 15.30 -17.94 -8.54
N GLY A 188 15.58 -18.14 -7.25
CA GLY A 188 16.85 -18.64 -6.74
C GLY A 188 16.81 -20.15 -6.55
N ALA A 189 17.12 -20.91 -7.59
CA ALA A 189 17.17 -22.37 -7.56
C ALA A 189 18.61 -22.85 -7.38
N SER A 190 18.95 -23.36 -6.20
CA SER A 190 20.34 -23.75 -5.90
C SER A 190 20.65 -25.21 -6.28
N LYS A 191 21.69 -25.35 -7.10
CA LYS A 191 22.57 -26.52 -7.16
C LYS A 191 23.97 -26.05 -6.81
N ALA A 192 24.78 -26.88 -6.15
CA ALA A 192 26.16 -26.50 -5.80
C ALA A 192 26.89 -25.91 -7.01
N SER A 193 27.55 -24.76 -6.82
CA SER A 193 28.28 -23.95 -7.81
C SER A 193 27.47 -23.10 -8.81
N THR A 194 26.13 -23.06 -8.70
CA THR A 194 25.27 -22.16 -9.49
C THR A 194 25.53 -20.69 -9.11
N GLN A 195 25.43 -19.78 -10.07
CA GLN A 195 25.65 -18.33 -9.85
C GLN A 195 24.54 -17.45 -10.44
N THR A 196 23.53 -18.04 -11.08
CA THR A 196 22.48 -17.30 -11.80
C THR A 196 21.13 -17.48 -11.12
N LEU A 197 20.38 -16.38 -11.01
CA LEU A 197 18.95 -16.38 -10.69
C LEU A 197 18.17 -16.29 -12.01
N SER A 198 17.03 -16.97 -12.10
CA SER A 198 16.14 -16.87 -13.26
C SER A 198 15.12 -15.77 -13.02
N VAL A 199 14.86 -14.93 -14.02
CA VAL A 199 13.80 -13.91 -13.97
C VAL A 199 12.69 -14.37 -14.90
N LEU A 200 11.48 -14.50 -14.36
CA LEU A 200 10.31 -14.95 -15.09
C LEU A 200 9.30 -13.81 -15.15
N SER A 201 8.78 -13.53 -16.34
CA SER A 201 7.69 -12.57 -16.56
C SER A 201 6.46 -13.30 -17.08
N PHE A 202 5.28 -12.81 -16.71
CA PHE A 202 4.00 -13.32 -17.18
C PHE A 202 3.55 -12.55 -18.43
N GLY A 203 3.17 -13.28 -19.47
CA GLY A 203 2.70 -12.66 -20.71
C GLY A 203 2.06 -13.67 -21.65
N ASN A 204 1.09 -13.22 -22.44
CA ASN A 204 0.35 -14.10 -23.36
C ASN A 204 -0.26 -15.35 -22.68
N GLY A 205 -0.66 -15.23 -21.41
CA GLY A 205 -1.26 -16.31 -20.64
C GLY A 205 -0.28 -17.40 -20.18
N ALA A 206 1.04 -17.15 -20.23
CA ALA A 206 2.06 -18.10 -19.83
C ALA A 206 3.28 -17.41 -19.17
N TRP A 207 4.01 -18.19 -18.39
CA TRP A 207 5.30 -17.77 -17.84
C TRP A 207 6.44 -18.11 -18.80
N SER A 208 7.38 -17.17 -18.94
CA SER A 208 8.61 -17.39 -19.68
C SER A 208 9.80 -16.79 -18.94
N GLN A 209 10.97 -17.40 -19.07
CA GLN A 209 12.21 -16.83 -18.55
C GLN A 209 12.69 -15.73 -19.51
N THR A 210 12.59 -14.49 -19.07
CA THR A 210 12.93 -13.30 -19.87
C THR A 210 14.40 -12.92 -19.73
N SER A 211 14.99 -13.14 -18.54
CA SER A 211 16.39 -12.80 -18.28
C SER A 211 17.01 -13.66 -17.16
N SER A 212 18.24 -13.31 -16.77
CA SER A 212 18.93 -13.93 -15.64
C SER A 212 19.85 -12.94 -14.95
N ILE A 213 19.87 -13.01 -13.61
CA ILE A 213 20.73 -12.16 -12.77
C ILE A 213 21.94 -12.97 -12.33
N SER A 214 23.14 -12.44 -12.55
CA SER A 214 24.38 -13.05 -12.05
C SER A 214 24.69 -12.56 -10.63
N LEU A 215 24.77 -13.50 -9.68
CA LEU A 215 25.20 -13.22 -8.32
C LEU A 215 26.70 -12.88 -8.29
N PRO A 216 27.15 -12.00 -7.37
CA PRO A 216 28.56 -11.67 -7.23
C PRO A 216 29.40 -12.79 -6.57
N TRP A 217 28.77 -13.91 -6.23
CA TRP A 217 29.36 -15.08 -5.60
C TRP A 217 28.71 -16.38 -6.09
N ARG A 218 29.36 -17.52 -5.83
CA ARG A 218 28.84 -18.86 -6.20
C ARG A 218 28.05 -19.47 -5.04
N MET A 219 26.87 -20.00 -5.32
CA MET A 219 26.04 -20.69 -4.33
C MET A 219 26.73 -21.97 -3.86
N SER A 220 26.95 -22.10 -2.56
CA SER A 220 27.51 -23.32 -1.96
C SER A 220 26.42 -24.27 -1.44
N HIS A 221 25.35 -23.74 -0.82
CA HIS A 221 24.27 -24.52 -0.21
C HIS A 221 22.86 -23.99 -0.48
N GLY A 222 22.69 -22.73 -0.86
CA GLY A 222 21.38 -22.10 -1.04
C GLY A 222 21.47 -20.61 -1.30
N VAL A 223 20.34 -20.01 -1.63
CA VAL A 223 20.17 -18.56 -1.72
C VAL A 223 18.79 -18.20 -1.17
N GLY A 224 18.75 -17.29 -0.22
CA GLY A 224 17.51 -16.61 0.16
C GLY A 224 17.39 -15.30 -0.61
N LEU A 225 16.17 -14.96 -1.02
CA LEU A 225 15.87 -13.72 -1.74
C LEU A 225 14.87 -12.90 -0.94
N GLY A 226 14.98 -11.57 -1.03
CA GLY A 226 13.99 -10.61 -0.60
C GLY A 226 14.04 -9.40 -1.52
N ALA A 227 12.91 -8.75 -1.75
CA ALA A 227 12.78 -7.62 -2.66
C ALA A 227 12.02 -6.46 -2.01
N GLY A 228 12.25 -5.26 -2.55
CA GLY A 228 11.61 -4.00 -2.17
C GLY A 228 12.62 -2.84 -2.18
N ASP A 229 12.13 -1.60 -2.20
CA ASP A 229 12.98 -0.40 -2.16
C ASP A 229 13.79 -0.29 -0.84
N LEU A 230 15.04 -0.73 -0.90
CA LEU A 230 15.98 -0.72 0.21
C LEU A 230 16.87 0.54 0.17
N THR A 231 17.14 1.10 -1.01
CA THR A 231 17.99 2.28 -1.21
C THR A 231 17.25 3.59 -0.94
N GLY A 232 15.92 3.59 -1.01
CA GLY A 232 15.04 4.74 -0.84
C GLY A 232 14.98 5.61 -2.10
N ASP A 233 15.22 5.02 -3.27
CA ASP A 233 15.21 5.73 -4.56
C ASP A 233 13.89 5.59 -5.32
N GLY A 234 12.90 4.92 -4.71
CA GLY A 234 11.58 4.68 -5.30
C GLY A 234 11.52 3.48 -6.23
N LYS A 235 12.62 2.72 -6.38
CA LYS A 235 12.68 1.52 -7.20
C LYS A 235 12.95 0.29 -6.35
N ASP A 236 12.42 -0.85 -6.75
CA ASP A 236 12.63 -2.07 -6.00
C ASP A 236 14.06 -2.60 -6.14
N ASP A 237 14.64 -2.97 -5.00
CA ASP A 237 15.95 -3.60 -4.93
C ASP A 237 15.83 -5.10 -4.66
N LEU A 238 16.84 -5.87 -5.05
CA LEU A 238 16.92 -7.30 -4.77
C LEU A 238 18.04 -7.62 -3.78
N ALA A 239 17.67 -8.13 -2.60
CA ALA A 239 18.59 -8.67 -1.61
C ALA A 239 18.75 -10.19 -1.78
N ALA A 240 19.99 -10.66 -1.93
CA ALA A 240 20.35 -12.07 -2.04
C ALA A 240 21.29 -12.49 -0.90
N ILE A 241 20.89 -13.48 -0.09
CA ILE A 241 21.70 -14.04 1.00
C ILE A 241 22.24 -15.42 0.65
N ASP A 242 23.54 -15.64 0.85
CA ASP A 242 24.12 -16.98 0.86
C ASP A 242 23.72 -17.70 2.15
N GLU A 243 22.86 -18.71 2.02
CA GLU A 243 22.33 -19.50 3.14
C GLU A 243 23.40 -20.25 3.95
N SER A 244 24.65 -20.31 3.50
CA SER A 244 25.74 -20.93 4.24
C SER A 244 26.52 -19.93 5.10
N SER A 245 26.90 -18.80 4.49
CA SER A 245 27.76 -17.79 5.10
C SER A 245 26.98 -16.65 5.77
N GLY A 246 25.67 -16.52 5.48
CA GLY A 246 24.85 -15.40 5.93
C GLY A 246 25.24 -14.07 5.28
N ARG A 247 26.06 -14.11 4.23
CA ARG A 247 26.49 -12.92 3.48
C ARG A 247 25.35 -12.47 2.56
N VAL A 248 24.89 -11.25 2.75
CA VAL A 248 23.88 -10.60 1.91
C VAL A 248 24.59 -9.76 0.85
N SER A 249 24.10 -9.79 -0.38
CA SER A 249 24.42 -8.83 -1.43
C SER A 249 23.13 -8.16 -1.90
N VAL A 250 23.19 -6.87 -2.27
CA VAL A 250 22.02 -6.13 -2.78
C VAL A 250 22.31 -5.63 -4.19
N LEU A 251 21.38 -5.93 -5.09
CA LEU A 251 21.30 -5.38 -6.44
C LEU A 251 20.35 -4.18 -6.37
N ASP A 252 20.89 -3.01 -6.67
CA ASP A 252 20.15 -1.76 -6.76
C ASP A 252 19.35 -1.75 -8.08
N GLY A 253 18.03 -1.59 -7.99
CA GLY A 253 17.12 -1.59 -9.15
C GLY A 253 17.29 -0.37 -10.05
N GLY A 254 17.58 0.79 -9.47
CA GLY A 254 17.81 2.03 -10.21
C GLY A 254 19.10 2.05 -11.03
N SER A 255 20.17 1.45 -10.51
CA SER A 255 21.48 1.43 -11.18
C SER A 255 21.84 0.10 -11.84
N SER A 256 21.10 -0.98 -11.56
CA SER A 256 21.45 -2.36 -11.98
C SER A 256 22.85 -2.80 -11.51
N THR A 257 23.31 -2.30 -10.36
CA THR A 257 24.63 -2.62 -9.82
C THR A 257 24.57 -3.30 -8.45
N TRP A 258 25.53 -4.18 -8.18
CA TRP A 258 25.69 -4.78 -6.85
C TRP A 258 26.48 -3.81 -5.96
N THR A 259 25.84 -3.23 -4.95
CA THR A 259 26.43 -2.09 -4.21
C THR A 259 26.96 -2.43 -2.83
N SER A 260 26.73 -3.65 -2.30
CA SER A 260 27.13 -3.98 -0.93
C SER A 260 27.15 -5.47 -0.65
N SER A 261 28.16 -5.93 0.12
CA SER A 261 28.20 -7.29 0.69
C SER A 261 28.42 -7.25 2.20
N ILE A 262 27.40 -7.60 2.98
CA ILE A 262 27.42 -7.54 4.44
C ILE A 262 27.19 -8.92 5.05
N ALA A 263 27.78 -9.19 6.22
CA ALA A 263 27.57 -10.43 6.97
C ALA A 263 27.14 -10.09 8.41
N PRO A 264 25.88 -9.66 8.62
CA PRO A 264 25.44 -9.10 9.90
C PRO A 264 25.38 -10.15 11.02
N LEU A 265 25.29 -11.43 10.67
CA LEU A 265 25.41 -12.54 11.60
C LEU A 265 26.79 -13.20 11.41
N LYS A 266 27.69 -13.07 12.40
CA LYS A 266 29.10 -13.48 12.33
C LYS A 266 29.37 -15.00 12.37
N ARG A 267 28.38 -15.87 12.13
CA ARG A 267 28.49 -17.34 12.25
C ARG A 267 28.08 -18.03 10.96
N ASN A 268 28.59 -19.25 10.74
CA ASN A 268 28.07 -20.17 9.72
C ASN A 268 26.59 -20.42 10.02
N ASN A 269 25.72 -19.86 9.20
CA ASN A 269 24.28 -19.80 9.43
C ASN A 269 23.58 -20.68 8.42
N SER A 270 23.69 -22.00 8.55
CA SER A 270 22.99 -22.93 7.66
C SER A 270 21.48 -22.64 7.63
N GLY A 271 20.97 -22.24 6.48
CA GLY A 271 19.56 -21.88 6.29
C GLY A 271 19.24 -20.43 6.70
N ALA A 272 20.20 -19.52 6.56
CA ALA A 272 19.97 -18.09 6.74
C ALA A 272 18.89 -17.58 5.78
N ARG A 273 18.04 -16.67 6.23
CA ARG A 273 17.02 -16.03 5.38
C ARG A 273 17.16 -14.52 5.45
N VAL A 274 16.70 -13.86 4.40
CA VAL A 274 16.68 -12.41 4.29
C VAL A 274 15.28 -11.95 3.95
N ALA A 275 14.90 -10.79 4.45
CA ALA A 275 13.76 -10.03 3.97
C ALA A 275 14.11 -8.55 3.96
N VAL A 276 13.48 -7.81 3.04
CA VAL A 276 13.60 -6.36 2.94
C VAL A 276 12.44 -5.74 3.71
N VAL A 277 12.74 -4.64 4.39
CA VAL A 277 11.78 -3.72 4.99
C VAL A 277 11.97 -2.41 4.26
N ALA A 278 11.20 -2.17 3.21
CA ALA A 278 11.40 -1.00 2.36
C ALA A 278 11.10 0.31 3.13
N ASN A 279 11.49 1.48 2.58
CA ASN A 279 10.97 2.78 3.06
C ASN A 279 10.60 3.80 1.96
N GLU A 280 9.30 4.17 1.87
CA GLU A 280 8.76 5.04 0.80
C GLU A 280 9.39 6.44 0.74
N ASN A 281 10.06 6.89 1.80
CA ASN A 281 10.69 8.22 1.83
C ASN A 281 12.13 8.20 2.35
N ALA A 282 12.75 7.03 2.47
CA ALA A 282 14.15 6.89 2.87
C ALA A 282 14.65 5.46 2.62
N ALA A 283 15.94 5.22 2.72
CA ALA A 283 16.45 3.85 2.64
C ALA A 283 15.81 2.91 3.68
N GLY A 284 15.48 1.70 3.25
CA GLY A 284 14.88 0.64 4.06
C GLY A 284 15.84 -0.04 5.03
N ALA A 285 15.46 -1.24 5.48
CA ALA A 285 16.25 -2.11 6.33
C ALA A 285 16.23 -3.56 5.86
N LEU A 286 17.29 -4.30 6.15
CA LEU A 286 17.37 -5.74 5.94
C LEU A 286 17.14 -6.47 7.25
N VAL A 287 16.30 -7.51 7.22
CA VAL A 287 16.18 -8.50 8.30
C VAL A 287 16.87 -9.77 7.85
N VAL A 288 17.85 -10.22 8.63
CA VAL A 288 18.57 -11.47 8.38
C VAL A 288 18.37 -12.42 9.54
N THR A 289 17.98 -13.66 9.30
CA THR A 289 17.81 -14.68 10.35
C THR A 289 18.83 -15.81 10.22
N SER A 290 19.17 -16.45 11.34
CA SER A 290 19.92 -17.71 11.34
C SER A 290 18.98 -18.93 11.22
N GLY A 291 19.46 -19.98 10.56
CA GLY A 291 18.75 -21.26 10.44
C GLY A 291 19.35 -22.35 11.35
N GLY A 292 18.56 -23.39 11.63
CA GLY A 292 19.03 -24.65 12.23
C GLY A 292 19.34 -24.67 13.73
N ASP A 293 19.32 -23.52 14.41
CA ASP A 293 19.73 -23.41 15.81
C ASP A 293 18.61 -23.69 16.82
N ARG A 294 18.98 -24.17 18.02
CA ARG A 294 18.05 -24.20 19.18
C ARG A 294 17.73 -22.80 19.72
N ASN A 295 18.54 -21.80 19.36
CA ASN A 295 18.45 -20.41 19.80
C ASN A 295 18.62 -19.50 18.57
N PRO A 296 17.64 -19.44 17.68
CA PRO A 296 17.79 -18.67 16.45
C PRO A 296 17.95 -17.18 16.76
N THR A 297 18.73 -16.50 15.91
CA THR A 297 19.02 -15.08 16.04
C THR A 297 18.57 -14.35 14.79
N ALA A 298 18.26 -13.07 14.92
CA ALA A 298 18.05 -12.19 13.79
C ALA A 298 19.01 -11.00 13.88
N ALA A 299 19.26 -10.35 12.75
CA ALA A 299 19.91 -9.05 12.70
C ALA A 299 19.09 -8.13 11.82
N ILE A 300 18.99 -6.88 12.25
CA ILE A 300 18.37 -5.81 11.46
C ILE A 300 19.48 -4.85 11.06
N VAL A 301 19.51 -4.50 9.78
CA VAL A 301 20.49 -3.57 9.21
C VAL A 301 19.73 -2.44 8.55
N ASN A 302 19.81 -1.24 9.12
CA ASN A 302 19.28 -0.04 8.46
C ASN A 302 20.24 0.34 7.32
N TRP A 303 19.70 0.49 6.11
CA TRP A 303 20.50 0.63 4.90
C TRP A 303 21.15 2.00 4.79
N SER A 304 20.42 3.08 5.05
CA SER A 304 20.94 4.46 4.97
C SER A 304 22.09 4.71 5.94
N THR A 305 22.02 4.15 7.14
CA THR A 305 23.03 4.39 8.19
C THR A 305 24.11 3.31 8.24
N GLY A 306 23.91 2.18 7.57
CA GLY A 306 24.75 0.97 7.70
C GLY A 306 24.77 0.37 9.12
N LYS A 307 23.93 0.86 10.04
CA LYS A 307 23.89 0.37 11.42
C LYS A 307 23.19 -0.98 11.47
N SER A 308 23.88 -1.97 12.03
CA SER A 308 23.35 -3.30 12.26
C SER A 308 23.16 -3.59 13.75
N GLN A 309 22.07 -4.25 14.11
CA GLN A 309 21.85 -4.77 15.45
C GLN A 309 21.44 -6.25 15.40
N THR A 310 22.18 -7.10 16.12
CA THR A 310 21.77 -8.49 16.36
C THR A 310 20.77 -8.54 17.51
N ILE A 311 19.68 -9.27 17.30
CA ILE A 311 18.60 -9.44 18.24
C ILE A 311 18.29 -10.91 18.46
N LYS A 312 17.71 -11.19 19.62
CA LYS A 312 17.00 -12.45 19.90
C LYS A 312 15.53 -12.10 20.02
N PRO A 313 14.63 -12.76 19.29
CA PRO A 313 13.20 -12.57 19.49
C PRO A 313 12.85 -12.75 20.96
N ARG A 314 11.99 -11.87 21.49
CA ARG A 314 11.62 -11.90 22.91
C ARG A 314 10.94 -13.20 23.31
N SER A 315 10.18 -13.78 22.38
CA SER A 315 9.64 -15.14 22.45
C SER A 315 9.97 -15.91 21.17
N SER A 316 10.26 -17.20 21.30
CA SER A 316 10.50 -18.06 20.14
C SER A 316 9.18 -18.62 19.62
N PRO A 317 8.87 -18.56 18.31
CA PRO A 317 7.69 -19.22 17.72
C PRO A 317 7.71 -20.77 17.80
N GLY A 318 8.71 -21.34 18.48
CA GLY A 318 8.94 -22.77 18.65
C GLY A 318 10.43 -23.11 18.50
N SER A 319 10.77 -24.41 18.47
CA SER A 319 12.10 -24.85 18.02
C SER A 319 12.18 -24.78 16.48
N GLY A 320 13.32 -24.48 15.87
CA GLY A 320 13.46 -24.46 14.41
C GLY A 320 14.17 -23.21 13.88
N ALA A 321 14.24 -23.08 12.55
CA ALA A 321 14.74 -21.87 11.91
C ALA A 321 13.68 -20.76 11.97
N LEU A 322 14.11 -19.49 12.08
CA LEU A 322 13.21 -18.35 11.97
C LEU A 322 12.94 -18.06 10.50
N VAL A 323 11.65 -18.00 10.16
CA VAL A 323 11.15 -17.51 8.87
C VAL A 323 10.84 -16.02 9.04
N PRO A 324 11.69 -15.11 8.56
CA PRO A 324 11.37 -13.70 8.60
C PRO A 324 10.38 -13.38 7.48
N LEU A 325 9.47 -12.48 7.80
CA LEU A 325 8.85 -11.61 6.84
C LEU A 325 9.28 -10.21 7.25
N GLY A 326 10.05 -9.57 6.38
CA GLY A 326 10.30 -8.14 6.49
C GLY A 326 8.96 -7.43 6.33
N GLY A 327 8.72 -6.38 7.10
CA GLY A 327 7.59 -5.51 6.81
C GLY A 327 7.80 -4.90 5.42
N GLY A 328 7.16 -5.44 4.39
CA GLY A 328 6.91 -4.68 3.18
C GLY A 328 5.99 -3.50 3.53
N TRP A 329 6.01 -2.45 2.71
CA TRP A 329 4.95 -1.46 2.76
C TRP A 329 3.64 -2.15 2.48
N VAL A 330 2.79 -2.10 3.48
CA VAL A 330 1.38 -2.30 3.29
C VAL A 330 0.84 -0.96 2.83
N TYR A 331 0.64 -0.82 1.51
CA TYR A 331 -0.05 0.33 0.96
C TYR A 331 -1.49 0.30 1.47
N GLN A 332 -1.79 1.12 2.47
CA GLN A 332 -3.16 1.39 2.89
C GLN A 332 -3.39 2.90 2.82
N ARG A 333 -3.67 3.43 1.62
CA ARG A 333 -4.38 4.70 1.47
C ARG A 333 -5.87 4.51 1.80
N SER A 334 -6.27 3.77 2.82
CA SER A 334 -7.70 3.58 3.11
C SER A 334 -8.24 4.72 3.98
N ASN A 335 -8.84 5.72 3.35
CA ASN A 335 -9.84 6.58 4.00
C ASN A 335 -11.19 5.85 4.14
N ILE A 336 -11.18 4.57 4.51
CA ILE A 336 -12.43 3.84 4.77
C ILE A 336 -12.94 4.25 6.15
N LYS A 337 -13.87 5.21 6.16
CA LYS A 337 -14.77 5.41 7.30
C LYS A 337 -15.70 4.20 7.39
N ILE A 338 -15.32 3.22 8.20
CA ILE A 338 -16.25 2.21 8.71
C ILE A 338 -16.97 2.85 9.92
N ASP A 339 -18.01 3.63 9.64
CA ASP A 339 -19.19 3.88 10.50
C ASP A 339 -18.98 4.36 11.96
N GLY A 340 -17.76 4.70 12.34
CA GLY A 340 -17.39 5.13 13.68
C GLY A 340 -15.99 5.73 13.66
N SER A 341 -15.75 6.74 14.49
CA SER A 341 -14.45 7.37 14.63
C SER A 341 -13.41 6.37 15.15
N PHE A 342 -12.59 5.81 14.27
CA PHE A 342 -11.33 5.20 14.67
C PHE A 342 -10.31 6.33 14.84
N ALA A 343 -9.85 6.52 16.08
CA ALA A 343 -8.78 7.47 16.35
C ALA A 343 -7.46 6.90 15.82
N VAL A 344 -6.81 7.66 14.93
CA VAL A 344 -5.42 7.43 14.51
C VAL A 344 -4.54 7.46 15.76
N SER A 345 -3.66 6.47 15.96
CA SER A 345 -2.70 6.52 17.07
C SER A 345 -1.45 7.29 16.64
N ASP A 346 -1.15 8.41 17.32
CA ASP A 346 0.04 9.25 17.11
C ASP A 346 1.36 8.64 17.68
N GLY A 347 1.50 7.31 17.64
CA GLY A 347 2.71 6.62 18.14
C GLY A 347 3.87 6.68 17.13
N PRO A 348 5.15 6.65 17.57
CA PRO A 348 6.28 6.67 16.66
C PRO A 348 6.30 5.44 15.72
N ASN A 349 6.60 5.66 14.44
CA ASN A 349 6.78 4.64 13.41
C ASN A 349 7.88 3.64 13.82
N THR A 350 7.46 2.50 14.33
CA THR A 350 8.35 1.42 14.77
C THR A 350 8.44 0.38 13.65
N PRO A 351 9.63 0.10 13.10
CA PRO A 351 9.79 -1.04 12.20
C PRO A 351 9.23 -2.28 12.88
N THR A 352 8.45 -3.09 12.15
CA THR A 352 7.84 -4.31 12.68
C THR A 352 8.24 -5.48 11.80
N VAL A 353 8.57 -6.61 12.43
CA VAL A 353 8.99 -7.83 11.74
C VAL A 353 8.15 -9.00 12.24
N LEU A 354 7.71 -9.83 11.30
CA LEU A 354 7.01 -11.07 11.60
C LEU A 354 7.99 -12.24 11.52
N PHE A 355 7.88 -13.15 12.48
CA PHE A 355 8.71 -14.34 12.58
C PHE A 355 7.85 -15.60 12.67
N GLY A 356 8.05 -16.55 11.76
CA GLY A 356 7.54 -17.93 11.88
C GLY A 356 8.63 -18.92 12.34
N SER A 357 8.22 -20.14 12.69
CA SER A 357 9.15 -21.24 12.98
C SER A 357 8.92 -22.43 12.06
N THR A 358 10.02 -23.02 11.56
CA THR A 358 9.94 -24.24 10.73
C THR A 358 9.58 -25.52 11.49
N ARG A 359 9.52 -25.51 12.83
CA ARG A 359 8.99 -26.66 13.61
C ARG A 359 7.91 -26.26 14.63
N GLY A 360 7.40 -25.04 14.51
CA GLY A 360 6.34 -24.50 15.37
C GLY A 360 5.18 -23.98 14.53
N GLN A 361 3.98 -24.01 15.10
CA GLN A 361 2.77 -23.52 14.43
C GLN A 361 2.50 -22.04 14.70
N SER A 362 3.36 -21.36 15.45
CA SER A 362 3.17 -19.98 15.85
C SER A 362 3.92 -19.02 14.95
N VAL A 363 3.33 -17.85 14.75
CA VAL A 363 4.01 -16.66 14.26
C VAL A 363 4.23 -15.73 15.46
N VAL A 364 5.23 -14.87 15.42
CA VAL A 364 5.53 -13.87 16.44
C VAL A 364 5.70 -12.53 15.73
N VAL A 365 5.13 -11.47 16.30
CA VAL A 365 5.27 -10.10 15.81
C VAL A 365 6.19 -9.36 16.76
N GLN A 366 7.19 -8.67 16.23
CA GLN A 366 8.20 -7.99 17.00
C GLN A 366 8.35 -6.56 16.47
N GLY A 367 8.00 -5.58 17.30
CA GLY A 367 8.17 -4.15 17.00
C GLY A 367 9.51 -3.61 17.52
N PHE A 368 10.02 -2.56 16.86
CA PHE A 368 11.32 -1.96 17.16
C PHE A 368 11.23 -0.45 17.35
N ASP A 369 11.86 0.10 18.38
CA ASP A 369 11.96 1.56 18.51
C ASP A 369 12.92 2.17 17.48
N ALA A 370 13.03 3.51 17.47
CA ALA A 370 13.91 4.26 16.57
C ALA A 370 15.41 3.89 16.71
N SER A 371 15.80 3.17 17.77
CA SER A 371 17.15 2.66 17.98
C SER A 371 17.32 1.19 17.54
N LEU A 372 16.31 0.62 16.89
CA LEU A 372 16.21 -0.80 16.51
C LEU A 372 16.27 -1.77 17.72
N ARG A 373 15.85 -1.30 18.90
CA ARG A 373 15.72 -2.15 20.08
C ARG A 373 14.30 -2.72 20.17
N PRO A 374 14.16 -3.99 20.60
CA PRO A 374 12.86 -4.57 20.94
C PRO A 374 12.05 -3.62 21.81
N SER A 375 10.86 -3.26 21.34
CA SER A 375 9.96 -2.40 22.11
C SER A 375 9.44 -3.15 23.34
N LYS A 376 8.95 -2.43 24.36
CA LYS A 376 8.28 -3.12 25.48
C LYS A 376 6.98 -3.83 25.07
N ALA A 377 6.42 -3.50 23.90
CA ALA A 377 5.13 -3.95 23.36
C ALA A 377 5.16 -5.30 22.61
N ASP A 378 6.28 -6.01 22.61
CA ASP A 378 6.43 -7.30 21.92
C ASP A 378 5.45 -8.36 22.41
N THR A 379 4.77 -9.04 21.47
CA THR A 379 3.75 -10.04 21.77
C THR A 379 4.07 -11.40 21.15
N THR A 380 3.62 -12.46 21.81
CA THR A 380 3.64 -13.83 21.25
C THR A 380 2.31 -14.02 20.51
N VAL A 381 2.31 -14.43 19.24
CA VAL A 381 1.07 -14.74 18.51
C VAL A 381 0.77 -16.24 18.55
N GLU A 382 -0.50 -16.54 18.76
CA GLU A 382 -1.06 -17.88 18.94
C GLU A 382 -0.98 -18.74 17.66
N PRO A 383 -1.09 -20.08 17.77
CA PRO A 383 -0.90 -21.00 16.65
C PRO A 383 -1.80 -20.66 15.45
N VAL A 384 -1.17 -20.58 14.28
CA VAL A 384 -1.76 -20.18 13.00
C VAL A 384 -2.70 -21.25 12.43
N LEU A 385 -2.70 -22.46 12.99
CA LEU A 385 -3.47 -23.60 12.50
C LEU A 385 -4.22 -24.26 13.67
N GLY A 386 -5.56 -24.15 13.70
CA GLY A 386 -6.40 -24.70 14.79
C GLY A 386 -6.23 -26.22 14.99
N ASN A 387 -6.44 -26.83 16.16
CA ASN A 387 -7.19 -26.42 17.35
C ASN A 387 -6.69 -27.22 18.59
N ALA A 388 -6.55 -26.56 19.75
CA ALA A 388 -7.00 -27.10 21.03
C ALA A 388 -7.12 -25.98 22.09
N LYS A 389 -8.35 -25.44 22.14
CA LYS A 389 -8.99 -24.59 23.18
C LYS A 389 -8.96 -23.07 22.95
N LYS A 390 -10.00 -22.63 22.23
CA LYS A 390 -10.48 -21.29 21.86
C LYS A 390 -9.81 -20.75 20.59
N GLY A 391 -10.65 -20.18 19.71
CA GLY A 391 -10.41 -20.00 18.28
C GLY A 391 -9.18 -19.17 17.94
N ALA A 392 -8.76 -19.26 16.67
CA ALA A 392 -7.68 -18.46 16.12
C ALA A 392 -7.90 -16.99 16.45
N THR A 393 -6.91 -16.36 17.10
CA THR A 393 -6.97 -14.95 17.43
C THR A 393 -5.67 -14.25 17.05
N PHE A 394 -5.78 -13.14 16.32
CA PHE A 394 -4.71 -12.16 16.15
C PHE A 394 -4.97 -11.07 17.21
N TYR A 395 -4.02 -10.87 18.13
CA TYR A 395 -4.12 -9.87 19.20
C TYR A 395 -2.97 -8.87 19.15
N SER A 396 -3.35 -7.61 19.39
CA SER A 396 -2.50 -6.61 20.05
C SER A 396 -2.48 -6.83 21.56
N LEU A 397 -1.31 -6.84 22.21
CA LEU A 397 -1.22 -6.64 23.67
C LEU A 397 -0.79 -5.19 23.92
N GLN A 398 -1.76 -4.29 24.04
CA GLN A 398 -1.71 -3.39 25.18
C GLN A 398 -2.52 -4.03 26.31
N ALA A 399 -1.86 -4.30 27.42
CA ALA A 399 -2.51 -4.37 28.73
C ALA A 399 -1.72 -3.50 29.72
N PRO A 400 -2.40 -2.83 30.65
CA PRO A 400 -1.87 -1.68 31.36
C PRO A 400 -1.09 -2.11 32.60
N ASP A 401 0.11 -1.55 32.79
CA ASP A 401 0.74 -1.55 34.11
C ASP A 401 0.51 -0.18 34.76
N THR A 402 -0.61 -0.10 35.48
CA THR A 402 -0.89 0.86 36.58
C THR A 402 -0.77 2.37 36.29
N PHE A 403 -1.91 3.00 35.99
CA PHE A 403 -2.16 4.39 36.37
C PHE A 403 -3.58 4.49 36.98
N SER A 404 -3.64 4.58 38.30
CA SER A 404 -4.67 5.39 38.98
C SER A 404 -3.94 6.68 39.38
N GLU A 405 -4.50 7.87 39.17
CA GLU A 405 -5.56 8.39 40.02
C GLU A 405 -6.56 9.30 39.28
N THR A 406 -7.82 9.10 39.66
CA THR A 406 -8.98 10.02 39.60
C THR A 406 -9.56 10.44 38.25
N GLY A 407 -10.39 9.55 37.70
CA GLY A 407 -11.77 9.87 37.28
C GLY A 407 -12.02 10.13 35.78
N GLN A 408 -12.72 9.18 35.14
CA GLN A 408 -13.28 9.23 33.76
C GLN A 408 -12.21 9.21 32.65
N THR A 409 -12.17 8.32 31.66
CA THR A 409 -13.16 7.64 30.81
C THR A 409 -12.54 6.35 30.24
N LYS A 410 -13.37 5.43 29.71
CA LYS A 410 -12.94 4.22 28.98
C LYS A 410 -11.84 4.56 27.95
N VAL A 411 -10.70 3.89 28.04
CA VAL A 411 -9.71 3.87 26.96
C VAL A 411 -10.08 2.73 26.04
N ASP A 412 -10.61 3.06 24.86
CA ASP A 412 -10.81 2.11 23.78
C ASP A 412 -9.45 1.74 23.19
N VAL A 413 -9.13 0.45 23.21
CA VAL A 413 -7.87 -0.12 22.71
C VAL A 413 -8.08 -0.68 21.30
N SER A 414 -7.27 -0.20 20.36
CA SER A 414 -7.38 -0.47 18.90
C SER A 414 -6.61 -1.75 18.48
N PRO A 415 -7.04 -2.45 17.40
CA PRO A 415 -6.36 -3.64 16.87
C PRO A 415 -4.93 -3.38 16.36
N LEU A 416 -4.02 -4.36 16.60
CA LEU A 416 -2.68 -4.42 16.03
C LEU A 416 -2.81 -4.92 14.59
N VAL A 417 -2.92 -3.97 13.67
CA VAL A 417 -2.29 -4.09 12.37
C VAL A 417 -1.21 -3.03 12.38
N ALA A 418 0.05 -3.45 12.39
CA ALA A 418 1.17 -2.52 12.40
C ALA A 418 1.40 -2.02 10.97
N PHE A 419 0.62 -1.04 10.56
CA PHE A 419 0.95 -0.17 9.43
C PHE A 419 1.91 0.90 9.95
N PRO A 420 3.16 1.01 9.48
CA PRO A 420 3.82 2.30 9.50
C PRO A 420 3.05 3.15 8.50
N ASN A 421 2.09 3.91 9.02
CA ASN A 421 1.62 5.09 8.34
C ASN A 421 2.79 6.08 8.37
N LEU A 422 3.64 6.09 7.34
CA LEU A 422 4.22 7.37 6.97
C LEU A 422 3.09 8.11 6.24
N VAL A 423 2.16 8.65 7.03
CA VAL A 423 1.43 9.82 6.54
C VAL A 423 2.55 10.78 6.16
N TYR A 424 2.66 11.08 4.87
CA TYR A 424 3.32 12.32 4.50
C TYR A 424 2.53 13.43 5.19
N ASN A 425 2.99 13.78 6.38
CA ASN A 425 2.43 14.83 7.20
C ASN A 425 2.91 16.12 6.56
N SER A 426 2.19 16.50 5.51
CA SER A 426 2.43 17.72 4.78
C SER A 426 2.60 18.86 5.80
N PRO A 427 3.75 19.58 5.78
CA PRO A 427 3.87 20.80 6.56
C PRO A 427 3.00 21.93 5.98
N TYR A 428 2.25 21.63 4.91
CA TYR A 428 1.37 22.55 4.21
C TYR A 428 -0.10 22.15 4.36
N SER A 429 -0.97 23.15 4.42
CA SER A 429 -2.42 22.98 4.46
C SER A 429 -3.13 24.09 3.69
N ILE A 430 -4.39 23.85 3.33
CA ILE A 430 -5.33 24.88 2.90
C ILE A 430 -6.14 25.30 4.13
N ASP A 431 -5.94 26.52 4.59
CA ASP A 431 -6.63 27.10 5.73
C ASP A 431 -7.93 27.78 5.28
N LEU A 432 -9.04 27.05 5.39
CA LEU A 432 -10.39 27.54 5.13
C LEU A 432 -11.13 27.89 6.42
N SER A 433 -10.44 28.05 7.55
CA SER A 433 -11.07 28.26 8.86
C SER A 433 -11.88 29.56 8.96
N SER A 434 -11.52 30.57 8.15
CA SER A 434 -12.25 31.84 8.06
C SER A 434 -13.51 31.75 7.18
N MET A 435 -13.72 30.64 6.48
CA MET A 435 -14.85 30.48 5.56
C MET A 435 -16.07 29.85 6.23
N PRO A 436 -17.29 30.18 5.78
CA PRO A 436 -18.50 29.52 6.27
C PRO A 436 -18.53 28.05 5.83
N SER A 437 -19.05 27.16 6.69
CA SER A 437 -19.16 25.72 6.38
C SER A 437 -20.00 25.41 5.13
N SER A 438 -20.81 26.36 4.67
CA SER A 438 -21.60 26.23 3.44
C SER A 438 -20.76 26.02 2.18
N ILE A 439 -19.46 26.36 2.18
CA ILE A 439 -18.58 26.06 1.04
C ILE A 439 -18.49 24.55 0.77
N TYR A 440 -18.66 23.70 1.78
CA TYR A 440 -18.57 22.25 1.64
C TYR A 440 -19.89 21.59 1.21
N ASN A 441 -21.01 22.33 1.20
CA ASN A 441 -22.32 21.76 0.94
C ASN A 441 -22.40 21.17 -0.46
N GLY A 442 -22.70 19.88 -0.55
CA GLY A 442 -22.89 19.18 -1.81
C GLY A 442 -21.59 18.84 -2.56
N LEU A 443 -20.42 19.25 -2.07
CA LEU A 443 -19.15 18.76 -2.61
C LEU A 443 -19.09 17.25 -2.49
N TRP A 444 -18.47 16.63 -3.48
CA TRP A 444 -18.31 15.19 -3.47
C TRP A 444 -17.37 14.72 -2.36
N THR A 445 -17.65 13.53 -1.84
CA THR A 445 -16.74 12.86 -0.92
C THR A 445 -15.59 12.24 -1.70
N SER A 446 -14.43 12.09 -1.08
CA SER A 446 -13.30 11.32 -1.62
C SER A 446 -13.55 9.81 -1.58
N THR A 447 -14.81 9.40 -1.42
CA THR A 447 -15.20 7.98 -1.47
C THR A 447 -15.01 7.47 -2.89
N PRO A 448 -14.22 6.41 -3.09
CA PRO A 448 -14.04 5.85 -4.40
C PRO A 448 -15.35 5.33 -4.99
N ILE A 449 -15.49 5.40 -6.32
CA ILE A 449 -16.61 4.85 -7.09
C ILE A 449 -16.10 3.70 -7.95
N SER A 450 -16.76 2.54 -7.85
CA SER A 450 -16.45 1.35 -8.66
C SER A 450 -17.54 1.14 -9.71
N THR A 451 -17.41 1.82 -10.84
CA THR A 451 -18.36 1.71 -11.97
C THR A 451 -17.73 0.98 -13.14
N THR A 452 -18.54 0.30 -13.94
CA THR A 452 -18.07 -0.47 -15.10
C THR A 452 -17.89 0.42 -16.32
N THR A 453 -16.70 0.40 -16.91
CA THR A 453 -16.36 1.09 -18.15
C THR A 453 -15.26 0.32 -18.88
N ASN A 454 -15.26 0.41 -20.22
CA ASN A 454 -14.17 -0.11 -21.06
C ASN A 454 -13.17 1.00 -21.44
N ASP A 455 -13.44 2.24 -21.04
CA ASP A 455 -12.51 3.35 -21.21
C ASP A 455 -11.42 3.25 -20.14
N PRO A 456 -10.13 3.10 -20.51
CA PRO A 456 -9.04 3.00 -19.54
C PRO A 456 -8.81 4.30 -18.74
N TRP A 457 -9.46 5.41 -19.12
CA TRP A 457 -9.48 6.66 -18.36
C TRP A 457 -10.65 6.77 -17.38
N GLY A 458 -11.55 5.78 -17.35
CA GLY A 458 -12.64 5.74 -16.38
C GLY A 458 -13.94 6.39 -16.85
N PRO A 459 -14.92 6.49 -15.93
CA PRO A 459 -16.19 7.13 -16.20
C PRO A 459 -15.99 8.62 -16.40
N ALA A 460 -16.82 9.22 -17.25
CA ALA A 460 -16.86 10.66 -17.39
C ALA A 460 -17.16 11.33 -16.04
N ARG A 461 -16.47 12.44 -15.75
CA ARG A 461 -16.82 13.32 -14.63
C ARG A 461 -18.27 13.76 -14.75
N VAL A 462 -18.97 13.75 -13.62
CA VAL A 462 -20.33 14.29 -13.53
C VAL A 462 -20.24 15.76 -13.09
N ALA A 463 -21.08 16.66 -13.58
CA ALA A 463 -21.08 18.03 -13.05
C ALA A 463 -21.89 18.07 -11.74
N ASN A 464 -21.39 18.76 -10.73
CA ASN A 464 -22.19 19.04 -9.54
C ASN A 464 -23.23 20.14 -9.84
N THR A 465 -24.31 20.17 -9.05
CA THR A 465 -25.28 21.26 -9.17
C THR A 465 -24.65 22.55 -8.62
N PRO A 466 -24.77 23.69 -9.34
CA PRO A 466 -24.17 24.94 -8.91
C PRO A 466 -24.73 25.38 -7.55
N PRO A 467 -23.90 25.93 -6.65
CA PRO A 467 -24.36 26.38 -5.35
C PRO A 467 -25.13 27.69 -5.43
N THR A 468 -25.94 27.95 -4.40
CA THR A 468 -26.48 29.29 -4.15
C THR A 468 -25.39 30.20 -3.60
N ILE A 469 -25.11 31.31 -4.29
CA ILE A 469 -24.07 32.27 -3.89
C ILE A 469 -24.60 33.21 -2.79
N PRO A 470 -23.86 33.43 -1.69
CA PRO A 470 -24.21 34.41 -0.65
C PRO A 470 -24.24 35.86 -1.18
N SER A 471 -25.10 36.71 -0.59
CA SER A 471 -25.31 38.10 -1.04
C SER A 471 -24.24 39.11 -0.63
N LYS A 472 -23.29 38.74 0.24
CA LYS A 472 -22.11 39.53 0.62
C LYS A 472 -20.87 38.67 0.46
N ASP A 473 -19.85 39.20 -0.23
CA ASP A 473 -18.58 38.54 -0.60
C ASP A 473 -18.74 37.30 -1.52
N SER A 474 -19.07 37.56 -2.79
CA SER A 474 -19.35 36.53 -3.81
C SER A 474 -18.10 35.86 -4.40
N VAL A 475 -17.01 36.59 -4.65
CA VAL A 475 -15.81 36.02 -5.30
C VAL A 475 -14.95 35.21 -4.33
N THR A 476 -14.64 35.77 -3.17
CA THR A 476 -13.86 35.09 -2.13
C THR A 476 -14.54 33.78 -1.68
N TRP A 477 -15.87 33.76 -1.60
CA TRP A 477 -16.62 32.53 -1.29
C TRP A 477 -16.48 31.47 -2.40
N LEU A 478 -16.57 31.86 -3.68
CA LEU A 478 -16.38 30.96 -4.82
C LEU A 478 -14.95 30.40 -4.85
N GLN A 479 -13.94 31.24 -4.63
CA GLN A 479 -12.54 30.82 -4.51
C GLN A 479 -12.35 29.83 -3.36
N GLY A 480 -12.87 30.13 -2.17
CA GLY A 480 -12.82 29.24 -1.01
C GLY A 480 -13.49 27.89 -1.27
N ARG A 481 -14.59 27.87 -2.02
CA ARG A 481 -15.29 26.63 -2.41
C ARG A 481 -14.52 25.81 -3.44
N ILE A 482 -13.87 26.43 -4.43
CA ILE A 482 -12.97 25.73 -5.36
C ILE A 482 -11.82 25.08 -4.57
N LEU A 483 -11.19 25.83 -3.66
CA LEU A 483 -10.12 25.30 -2.82
C LEU A 483 -10.60 24.20 -1.86
N ALA A 484 -11.85 24.26 -1.39
CA ALA A 484 -12.46 23.18 -0.62
C ALA A 484 -12.56 21.88 -1.45
N ALA A 485 -12.97 21.98 -2.72
CA ALA A 485 -13.04 20.83 -3.63
C ALA A 485 -11.65 20.26 -3.95
N TYR A 486 -10.63 21.10 -4.09
CA TYR A 486 -9.24 20.64 -4.17
C TYR A 486 -8.79 19.91 -2.90
N ASN A 487 -9.14 20.45 -1.73
CA ASN A 487 -8.73 19.93 -0.44
C ASN A 487 -9.35 18.57 -0.10
N THR A 488 -10.50 18.18 -0.68
CA THR A 488 -11.10 16.86 -0.44
C THR A 488 -10.21 15.71 -0.91
N PHE A 489 -9.28 15.95 -1.85
CA PHE A 489 -8.40 14.93 -2.40
C PHE A 489 -6.92 15.10 -2.00
N ASN A 490 -6.58 16.20 -1.30
CA ASN A 490 -5.21 16.48 -0.85
C ASN A 490 -4.66 15.38 0.07
N GLY A 491 -3.59 14.72 -0.37
CA GLY A 491 -2.96 13.59 0.31
C GLY A 491 -3.74 12.27 0.23
N GLN A 492 -4.85 12.23 -0.52
CA GLN A 492 -5.75 11.07 -0.57
C GLN A 492 -5.72 10.35 -1.92
N VAL A 493 -5.43 11.08 -3.00
CA VAL A 493 -5.52 10.61 -4.38
C VAL A 493 -4.14 10.56 -5.02
N THR A 494 -3.83 9.46 -5.69
CA THR A 494 -2.52 9.30 -6.36
C THR A 494 -2.56 9.90 -7.77
N TYR A 495 -1.44 9.92 -8.47
CA TYR A 495 -1.45 10.26 -9.89
C TYR A 495 -1.96 9.05 -10.67
N GLN A 496 -3.00 9.21 -11.50
CA GLN A 496 -3.45 8.22 -12.50
C GLN A 496 -4.10 8.97 -13.65
N HIS A 497 -4.14 8.38 -14.84
CA HIS A 497 -4.83 8.97 -15.99
C HIS A 497 -6.34 8.70 -15.94
N HIS A 498 -7.03 9.17 -14.90
CA HIS A 498 -8.50 9.07 -14.78
C HIS A 498 -9.19 10.42 -15.02
N TYR A 499 -10.40 10.38 -15.59
CA TYR A 499 -11.27 11.55 -15.70
C TYR A 499 -11.88 11.99 -14.35
N ASP A 500 -12.15 11.04 -13.45
CA ASP A 500 -12.74 11.26 -12.14
C ASP A 500 -11.80 10.71 -11.05
N PRO A 501 -11.26 11.56 -10.15
CA PRO A 501 -10.37 11.15 -9.05
C PRO A 501 -10.98 10.14 -8.09
N ARG A 502 -12.29 9.93 -8.11
CA ARG A 502 -12.95 8.90 -7.29
C ARG A 502 -12.94 7.55 -7.98
N TRP A 503 -12.73 7.48 -9.30
CA TRP A 503 -12.86 6.22 -10.01
C TRP A 503 -11.81 5.22 -9.56
N LEU A 504 -12.31 4.06 -9.16
CA LEU A 504 -11.54 2.88 -8.88
C LEU A 504 -11.90 1.83 -9.94
N PRO A 505 -10.97 1.47 -10.85
CA PRO A 505 -11.14 0.33 -11.75
C PRO A 505 -11.46 -0.96 -10.97
N ARG A 506 -12.29 -1.83 -11.53
CA ARG A 506 -12.47 -3.18 -10.97
C ARG A 506 -11.32 -4.08 -11.38
N GLN A 507 -11.08 -5.15 -10.61
CA GLN A 507 -10.14 -6.19 -11.01
C GLN A 507 -10.43 -6.67 -12.45
N GLY A 508 -9.38 -6.69 -13.29
CA GLY A 508 -9.45 -7.08 -14.70
C GLY A 508 -10.07 -6.05 -15.66
N GLN A 509 -10.45 -4.85 -15.20
CA GLN A 509 -10.80 -3.75 -16.11
C GLN A 509 -9.54 -3.10 -16.68
N PRO A 510 -9.56 -2.65 -17.95
CA PRO A 510 -8.46 -1.88 -18.48
C PRO A 510 -8.37 -0.53 -17.74
N TRP A 511 -7.17 -0.14 -17.32
CA TRP A 511 -6.85 1.23 -16.92
C TRP A 511 -5.45 1.59 -17.40
N ASN A 512 -5.16 2.89 -17.47
CA ASN A 512 -3.83 3.37 -17.82
C ASN A 512 -2.98 3.50 -16.55
N ALA A 513 -2.19 2.47 -16.24
CA ALA A 513 -1.26 2.51 -15.13
C ALA A 513 -0.18 3.58 -15.35
N VAL A 514 0.24 4.21 -14.25
CA VAL A 514 1.38 5.13 -14.19
C VAL A 514 2.48 4.54 -13.30
N THR A 515 3.51 5.31 -12.97
CA THR A 515 4.71 4.87 -12.22
C THR A 515 4.46 4.05 -10.95
N THR A 516 3.31 4.17 -10.29
CA THR A 516 3.02 3.37 -9.09
C THR A 516 2.50 1.96 -9.39
N GLY A 517 2.18 1.57 -10.62
CA GLY A 517 1.73 0.21 -10.99
C GLY A 517 0.36 -0.25 -10.48
N TYR A 518 -0.12 0.23 -9.33
CA TYR A 518 -1.33 -0.31 -8.67
C TYR A 518 -2.66 0.36 -9.06
N GLN A 519 -3.78 -0.40 -9.00
CA GLN A 519 -5.16 0.12 -9.14
C GLN A 519 -5.54 1.07 -8.00
N TRP A 520 -5.48 2.38 -8.23
CA TRP A 520 -5.88 3.39 -7.24
C TRP A 520 -6.79 4.49 -7.81
N PRO A 521 -7.74 5.11 -7.06
CA PRO A 521 -8.27 6.40 -7.45
C PRO A 521 -7.12 7.38 -7.60
N GLY A 522 -6.93 7.83 -8.82
CA GLY A 522 -5.97 8.84 -9.15
C GLY A 522 -6.54 9.79 -10.17
N VAL A 523 -5.80 10.84 -10.46
CA VAL A 523 -6.17 11.82 -11.46
C VAL A 523 -4.92 12.53 -11.93
N ASP A 524 -4.84 12.89 -13.21
CA ASP A 524 -3.77 13.75 -13.69
C ASP A 524 -4.07 15.21 -13.40
N CYS A 525 -3.07 16.06 -13.60
CA CYS A 525 -3.16 17.49 -13.34
C CYS A 525 -4.37 18.17 -13.98
N THR A 526 -4.65 17.93 -15.26
CA THR A 526 -5.66 18.66 -16.04
C THR A 526 -7.07 18.08 -15.88
N ASN A 527 -7.18 16.77 -15.63
CA ASN A 527 -8.42 16.15 -15.17
C ASN A 527 -8.75 16.61 -13.74
N PHE A 528 -7.75 16.79 -12.87
CA PHE A 528 -7.94 17.25 -11.51
C PHE A 528 -8.46 18.69 -11.45
N THR A 529 -7.86 19.59 -12.25
CA THR A 529 -8.33 20.98 -12.34
C THR A 529 -9.74 21.05 -12.89
N ALA A 530 -10.03 20.32 -13.98
CA ALA A 530 -11.38 20.27 -14.57
C ALA A 530 -12.42 19.71 -13.58
N PHE A 531 -12.05 18.67 -12.83
CA PHE A 531 -12.91 18.04 -11.85
C PHE A 531 -13.21 18.98 -10.67
N ALA A 532 -12.20 19.65 -10.10
CA ALA A 532 -12.40 20.52 -8.95
C ALA A 532 -13.37 21.67 -9.26
N TYR A 533 -13.30 22.26 -10.45
CA TYR A 533 -14.25 23.29 -10.89
C TYR A 533 -15.65 22.73 -11.17
N ALA A 534 -15.74 21.53 -11.73
CA ALA A 534 -17.02 20.85 -11.96
C ALA A 534 -17.71 20.45 -10.65
N ASP A 535 -16.96 19.97 -9.65
CA ASP A 535 -17.47 19.61 -8.33
C ASP A 535 -17.82 20.85 -7.50
N ALA A 536 -16.95 21.86 -7.51
CA ALA A 536 -17.18 23.07 -6.73
C ALA A 536 -18.38 23.87 -7.24
N LEU A 537 -18.45 24.13 -8.54
CA LEU A 537 -19.29 25.18 -9.11
C LEU A 537 -20.19 24.69 -10.26
N GLY A 538 -20.02 23.46 -10.73
CA GLY A 538 -20.70 22.96 -11.94
C GLY A 538 -20.11 23.50 -13.24
N ILE A 539 -18.95 24.16 -13.20
CA ILE A 539 -18.26 24.66 -14.40
C ILE A 539 -17.54 23.48 -15.06
N THR A 540 -17.84 23.20 -16.32
CA THR A 540 -17.13 22.15 -17.07
C THR A 540 -16.24 22.74 -18.15
N MET A 541 -14.99 22.31 -18.17
CA MET A 541 -13.98 22.69 -19.16
C MET A 541 -13.36 21.44 -19.81
N ASN A 542 -12.63 21.63 -20.92
CA ASN A 542 -11.86 20.55 -21.51
C ASN A 542 -10.77 20.09 -20.52
N SER A 543 -10.49 18.80 -20.46
CA SER A 543 -9.49 18.23 -19.55
C SER A 543 -8.27 17.64 -20.27
N ALA A 544 -8.26 17.64 -21.61
CA ALA A 544 -7.05 17.38 -22.36
C ALA A 544 -6.11 18.60 -22.25
N THR A 545 -4.86 18.37 -21.86
CA THR A 545 -3.93 19.43 -21.44
C THR A 545 -3.79 20.58 -22.43
N THR A 546 -3.53 20.28 -23.71
CA THR A 546 -3.40 21.33 -24.75
C THR A 546 -4.70 22.09 -25.00
N ALA A 547 -5.85 21.43 -24.89
CA ALA A 547 -7.15 22.06 -25.11
C ALA A 547 -7.58 22.90 -23.89
N GLN A 548 -7.29 22.43 -22.68
CA GLN A 548 -7.52 23.18 -21.45
C GLN A 548 -6.66 24.46 -21.41
N ALA A 549 -5.39 24.36 -21.79
CA ALA A 549 -4.48 25.50 -21.91
C ALA A 549 -4.83 26.48 -23.06
N ALA A 550 -5.67 26.07 -24.01
CA ALA A 550 -6.12 26.92 -25.11
C ALA A 550 -7.42 27.69 -24.80
N ILE A 551 -7.97 27.56 -23.58
CA ILE A 551 -9.16 28.29 -23.14
C ILE A 551 -8.82 29.77 -23.04
N THR A 552 -9.56 30.62 -23.77
CA THR A 552 -9.31 32.07 -23.80
C THR A 552 -10.56 32.90 -23.50
N SER A 553 -11.74 32.27 -23.45
CA SER A 553 -13.01 32.98 -23.28
C SER A 553 -14.07 32.14 -22.57
N ASN A 554 -15.11 32.81 -22.07
CA ASN A 554 -16.29 32.15 -21.49
C ASN A 554 -17.00 31.19 -22.47
N ALA A 555 -16.78 31.29 -23.79
CA ALA A 555 -17.39 30.40 -24.78
C ALA A 555 -16.71 29.02 -24.83
N ASP A 556 -15.49 28.90 -24.29
CA ASP A 556 -14.70 27.66 -24.30
C ASP A 556 -15.03 26.75 -23.10
N VAL A 557 -15.87 27.22 -22.18
CA VAL A 557 -16.29 26.53 -20.96
C VAL A 557 -17.81 26.54 -20.83
N THR A 558 -18.38 25.53 -20.17
CA THR A 558 -19.79 25.57 -19.80
C THR A 558 -19.93 26.20 -18.42
N ILE A 559 -20.64 27.33 -18.37
CA ILE A 559 -20.87 28.09 -17.14
C ILE A 559 -22.35 27.99 -16.77
N PRO A 560 -22.69 27.54 -15.56
CA PRO A 560 -24.06 27.53 -15.10
C PRO A 560 -24.65 28.94 -14.97
N GLU A 561 -25.89 29.11 -15.43
CA GLU A 561 -26.58 30.41 -15.45
C GLU A 561 -26.63 31.09 -14.08
N SER A 562 -26.79 30.30 -13.01
CA SER A 562 -26.89 30.80 -11.63
C SER A 562 -25.62 31.48 -11.10
N ILE A 563 -24.47 31.24 -11.73
CA ILE A 563 -23.18 31.82 -11.32
C ILE A 563 -22.53 32.65 -12.43
N ALA A 564 -23.17 32.76 -13.61
CA ALA A 564 -22.59 33.40 -14.79
C ALA A 564 -22.21 34.87 -14.56
N SER A 565 -22.91 35.59 -13.67
CA SER A 565 -22.58 36.97 -13.30
C SER A 565 -21.29 37.12 -12.48
N HIS A 566 -20.70 36.02 -12.04
CA HIS A 566 -19.46 35.98 -11.24
C HIS A 566 -18.32 35.24 -11.96
N VAL A 567 -18.51 34.93 -13.26
CA VAL A 567 -17.51 34.27 -14.09
C VAL A 567 -17.09 35.24 -15.20
N ASN A 568 -15.84 35.69 -15.11
CA ASN A 568 -15.21 36.55 -16.09
C ASN A 568 -13.82 36.00 -16.37
N LEU A 569 -13.73 35.16 -17.40
CA LEU A 569 -12.51 34.44 -17.71
C LEU A 569 -11.43 35.39 -18.25
N GLN A 570 -10.24 35.32 -17.65
CA GLN A 570 -9.09 36.13 -18.00
C GLN A 570 -7.87 35.23 -18.19
N VAL A 571 -7.16 35.43 -19.30
CA VAL A 571 -5.82 34.89 -19.49
C VAL A 571 -4.84 35.89 -18.90
N LEU A 572 -4.04 35.45 -17.94
CA LEU A 572 -3.04 36.25 -17.23
C LEU A 572 -1.64 35.92 -17.72
N GLY A 573 -0.75 36.92 -17.65
CA GLY A 573 0.61 36.82 -18.14
C GLY A 573 0.75 37.05 -19.65
N PRO A 574 1.97 36.85 -20.21
CA PRO A 574 3.18 36.45 -19.50
C PRO A 574 3.68 37.55 -18.54
N TRP A 575 4.37 37.16 -17.48
CA TRP A 575 4.94 38.10 -16.51
C TRP A 575 6.44 38.32 -16.74
N THR A 576 6.92 39.51 -16.38
CA THR A 576 8.34 39.87 -16.51
C THR A 576 9.20 39.44 -15.31
N SER A 577 8.58 39.06 -14.19
CA SER A 577 9.29 38.55 -13.01
C SER A 577 8.38 37.69 -12.14
N TYR A 578 8.99 36.91 -11.25
CA TYR A 578 8.29 36.11 -10.25
C TYR A 578 7.41 36.98 -9.33
N GLU A 579 7.92 38.12 -8.89
CA GLU A 579 7.21 39.06 -8.01
C GLU A 579 5.98 39.67 -8.71
N ALA A 580 6.08 39.95 -10.01
CA ALA A 580 4.95 40.42 -10.80
C ALA A 580 3.87 39.33 -10.91
N MET A 581 4.27 38.08 -11.13
CA MET A 581 3.36 36.93 -11.22
C MET A 581 2.63 36.69 -9.90
N VAL A 582 3.34 36.48 -8.78
CA VAL A 582 2.70 36.17 -7.50
C VAL A 582 1.84 37.30 -6.95
N LYS A 583 2.07 38.54 -7.39
CA LYS A 583 1.23 39.71 -7.07
C LYS A 583 -0.07 39.75 -7.88
N ASP A 584 -0.05 39.26 -9.11
CA ASP A 584 -1.18 39.27 -10.02
C ASP A 584 -2.14 38.09 -9.75
N LEU A 585 -1.60 36.93 -9.35
CA LEU A 585 -2.35 35.71 -9.10
C LEU A 585 -3.32 35.80 -7.91
N GLN A 586 -4.48 35.15 -8.05
CA GLN A 586 -5.54 35.03 -7.05
C GLN A 586 -5.85 33.56 -6.74
N PRO A 587 -6.35 33.26 -5.53
CA PRO A 587 -6.69 31.89 -5.15
C PRO A 587 -7.63 31.22 -6.16
N GLY A 588 -7.26 30.01 -6.61
CA GLY A 588 -8.01 29.25 -7.60
C GLY A 588 -7.54 29.44 -9.04
N ASP A 589 -6.69 30.42 -9.35
CA ASP A 589 -6.11 30.57 -10.68
C ASP A 589 -5.37 29.29 -11.09
N ILE A 590 -5.61 28.83 -12.33
CA ILE A 590 -4.97 27.65 -12.91
C ILE A 590 -3.73 28.12 -13.66
N LEU A 591 -2.55 27.64 -13.30
CA LEU A 591 -1.30 27.94 -13.98
C LEU A 591 -0.95 26.79 -14.91
N TYR A 592 -0.60 27.13 -16.15
CA TYR A 592 -0.16 26.15 -17.14
C TYR A 592 1.35 26.15 -17.26
N ILE A 593 1.94 24.96 -17.26
CA ILE A 593 3.37 24.74 -17.13
C ILE A 593 3.91 24.09 -18.41
N ASN A 594 4.95 24.69 -18.96
CA ASN A 594 5.72 24.14 -20.07
C ASN A 594 6.68 23.04 -19.58
N PRO A 595 6.99 22.04 -20.41
CA PRO A 595 7.92 20.98 -20.05
C PRO A 595 9.34 21.52 -19.93
N SER A 596 10.18 20.83 -19.16
CA SER A 596 11.61 21.08 -19.24
C SER A 596 12.16 20.58 -20.59
N ALA A 597 13.27 21.15 -21.05
CA ALA A 597 13.88 20.76 -22.33
C ALA A 597 14.35 19.30 -22.41
N ASN A 598 14.38 18.55 -21.29
CA ASN A 598 15.03 17.23 -21.21
C ASN A 598 14.24 16.10 -20.49
N THR A 599 12.96 16.28 -20.12
CA THR A 599 12.27 15.36 -19.18
C THR A 599 11.09 14.58 -19.78
N LEU A 600 11.23 13.92 -20.93
CA LEU A 600 10.23 12.94 -21.34
C LEU A 600 10.85 11.59 -21.70
N ALA A 601 10.07 10.54 -21.44
CA ALA A 601 10.37 9.15 -21.72
C ALA A 601 10.92 8.95 -23.16
N PRO A 602 11.74 7.91 -23.40
CA PRO A 602 12.35 7.67 -24.70
C PRO A 602 11.30 7.61 -25.83
N GLY A 603 11.31 8.60 -26.73
CA GLY A 603 10.38 8.70 -27.87
C GLY A 603 9.49 9.93 -27.90
N TYR A 604 9.42 10.71 -26.82
CA TYR A 604 8.73 12.00 -26.78
C TYR A 604 9.72 13.15 -26.92
N VAL A 605 9.68 13.86 -28.06
CA VAL A 605 10.35 15.17 -28.21
C VAL A 605 9.34 16.22 -27.75
N SER A 606 9.50 16.78 -26.54
CA SER A 606 8.67 17.91 -26.12
C SER A 606 9.03 19.15 -26.95
N ASP A 607 7.99 19.81 -27.45
CA ASP A 607 8.10 21.20 -27.88
C ASP A 607 8.10 22.05 -26.59
N PRO A 608 9.20 22.74 -26.24
CA PRO A 608 9.30 23.51 -25.00
C PRO A 608 8.32 24.70 -24.97
N SER A 609 7.63 25.00 -26.07
CA SER A 609 6.56 26.00 -26.15
C SER A 609 5.14 25.43 -25.97
N LYS A 610 5.00 24.12 -25.71
CA LYS A 610 3.68 23.49 -25.51
C LYS A 610 3.49 23.08 -24.06
N VAL A 611 2.43 23.60 -23.46
CA VAL A 611 1.98 23.23 -22.12
C VAL A 611 1.81 21.71 -21.98
N THR A 612 2.36 21.16 -20.91
CA THR A 612 2.26 19.74 -20.56
C THR A 612 1.61 19.49 -19.20
N HIS A 613 1.42 20.52 -18.37
CA HIS A 613 0.98 20.34 -16.99
C HIS A 613 0.16 21.54 -16.49
N ALA A 614 -0.67 21.32 -15.47
CA ALA A 614 -1.51 22.36 -14.86
C ALA A 614 -1.49 22.27 -13.34
N ILE A 615 -1.39 23.41 -12.66
CA ILE A 615 -1.40 23.49 -11.20
C ILE A 615 -2.35 24.58 -10.73
N THR A 616 -2.79 24.56 -9.47
CA THR A 616 -3.67 25.60 -8.94
C THR A 616 -3.00 26.42 -7.84
N TRP A 617 -3.11 27.74 -7.96
CA TRP A 617 -2.63 28.70 -6.97
C TRP A 617 -3.50 28.73 -5.70
N LEU A 618 -2.90 28.57 -4.53
CA LEU A 618 -3.63 28.62 -3.25
C LEU A 618 -3.73 30.03 -2.67
N GLY A 619 -2.83 30.93 -3.08
CA GLY A 619 -2.75 32.30 -2.56
C GLY A 619 -2.70 32.35 -1.03
N ASN A 620 -3.49 33.24 -0.43
CA ASN A 620 -3.51 33.47 1.02
C ASN A 620 -4.09 32.32 1.86
N PHE A 621 -4.76 31.35 1.22
CA PHE A 621 -5.30 30.15 1.88
C PHE A 621 -4.24 29.07 2.10
N GLY A 622 -3.14 29.09 1.33
CA GLY A 622 -2.02 28.19 1.59
C GLY A 622 -1.29 28.59 2.88
N LYS A 623 -1.07 27.63 3.77
CA LYS A 623 -0.25 27.81 4.99
C LYS A 623 0.89 26.79 5.01
N GLY A 624 2.09 27.24 5.37
CA GLY A 624 3.26 26.39 5.62
C GLY A 624 3.75 26.48 7.06
N ALA A 625 4.47 25.45 7.52
CA ALA A 625 4.86 25.29 8.93
C ALA A 625 5.98 26.24 9.42
N THR A 626 6.89 26.70 8.56
CA THR A 626 8.16 27.30 9.00
C THR A 626 8.57 28.61 8.32
N GLU A 627 7.99 28.99 7.19
CA GLU A 627 8.39 30.21 6.46
C GLU A 627 7.24 31.21 6.29
N ALA A 628 7.45 32.42 6.79
CA ALA A 628 6.43 33.48 6.84
C ALA A 628 5.95 34.01 5.48
N ASN A 629 6.48 33.52 4.34
CA ASN A 629 6.14 34.01 2.99
C ASN A 629 6.23 32.92 1.90
N GLN A 630 6.16 31.63 2.24
CA GLN A 630 6.18 30.57 1.23
C GLN A 630 4.86 30.52 0.47
N PHE A 631 4.91 30.74 -0.84
CA PHE A 631 3.76 30.54 -1.71
C PHE A 631 3.56 29.06 -2.02
N LEU A 632 2.29 28.66 -2.16
CA LEU A 632 1.89 27.26 -2.27
C LEU A 632 0.93 27.06 -3.45
N ILE A 633 1.06 25.89 -4.05
CA ILE A 633 0.19 25.37 -5.12
C ILE A 633 -0.33 24.01 -4.71
N ILE A 634 -1.49 23.61 -5.24
CA ILE A 634 -1.92 22.21 -5.22
C ILE A 634 -1.78 21.62 -6.63
N ASP A 635 -1.27 20.40 -6.68
CA ASP A 635 -0.89 19.74 -7.92
C ASP A 635 -1.15 18.23 -7.82
N SER A 636 -1.46 17.60 -8.96
CA SER A 636 -1.42 16.15 -9.14
C SER A 636 -0.32 15.81 -10.12
N THR A 637 0.79 15.27 -9.63
CA THR A 637 1.98 14.95 -10.43
C THR A 637 2.69 13.71 -9.93
N VAL A 638 3.54 13.14 -10.79
CA VAL A 638 4.57 12.16 -10.44
C VAL A 638 5.77 12.84 -9.78
N ASP A 639 6.73 12.06 -9.30
CA ASP A 639 7.95 12.45 -8.61
C ASP A 639 9.13 12.80 -9.55
N ASP A 640 8.84 13.08 -10.83
CA ASP A 640 9.85 13.56 -11.80
C ASP A 640 9.48 14.96 -12.34
N PRO A 641 10.26 16.01 -12.02
CA PRO A 641 11.42 16.01 -11.13
C PRO A 641 11.01 15.85 -9.64
N PRO A 642 11.88 15.33 -8.76
CA PRO A 642 11.55 15.13 -7.36
C PRO A 642 11.24 16.45 -6.66
N HIS A 643 10.11 16.49 -5.97
CA HIS A 643 9.61 17.64 -5.22
C HIS A 643 9.85 17.44 -3.73
N VAL A 644 10.34 18.46 -3.02
CA VAL A 644 10.61 18.34 -1.59
C VAL A 644 9.85 19.38 -0.76
N ASP A 645 9.51 19.06 0.48
CA ASP A 645 8.88 19.97 1.42
C ASP A 645 9.90 20.93 2.08
N ALA A 646 9.43 21.77 3.00
CA ALA A 646 10.24 22.76 3.72
C ALA A 646 11.25 22.11 4.68
N ASN A 647 11.08 20.82 4.98
CA ASN A 647 11.98 20.02 5.79
C ASN A 647 12.94 19.18 4.90
N ASN A 648 12.91 19.38 3.57
CA ASN A 648 13.67 18.64 2.59
C ASN A 648 13.29 17.13 2.53
N HIS A 649 12.04 16.79 2.84
CA HIS A 649 11.47 15.46 2.60
C HIS A 649 10.83 15.40 1.22
N LEU A 650 10.89 14.25 0.54
CA LEU A 650 10.19 14.05 -0.73
C LEU A 650 8.67 14.18 -0.52
N ILE A 651 8.00 14.89 -1.43
CA ILE A 651 6.54 14.99 -1.50
C ILE A 651 6.05 13.84 -2.38
N PRO A 652 5.11 13.00 -1.91
CA PRO A 652 4.67 11.84 -2.67
C PRO A 652 3.98 12.17 -4.00
N THR A 653 3.91 11.16 -4.87
CA THR A 653 3.13 11.17 -6.10
C THR A 653 1.63 11.33 -5.84
N GLY A 654 0.99 12.14 -6.67
CA GLY A 654 -0.44 12.43 -6.65
C GLY A 654 -0.79 13.83 -6.15
N VAL A 655 -2.00 13.96 -5.62
CA VAL A 655 -2.58 15.24 -5.20
C VAL A 655 -1.97 15.70 -3.89
N HIS A 656 -1.09 16.71 -3.95
CA HIS A 656 -0.44 17.28 -2.78
C HIS A 656 -0.25 18.80 -2.92
N ILE A 657 -0.16 19.46 -1.77
CA ILE A 657 0.28 20.86 -1.70
C ILE A 657 1.80 20.90 -1.80
N ARG A 658 2.31 21.78 -2.65
CA ARG A 658 3.74 21.91 -2.95
C ARG A 658 4.22 23.36 -2.84
N PRO A 659 5.50 23.58 -2.50
CA PRO A 659 6.11 24.90 -2.56
C PRO A 659 6.18 25.43 -3.99
N PHE A 660 5.75 26.66 -4.17
CA PHE A 660 5.99 27.42 -5.38
C PHE A 660 7.14 28.39 -5.10
N SER A 661 8.37 27.94 -5.36
CA SER A 661 9.59 28.68 -5.02
C SER A 661 10.02 29.62 -6.15
N PRO A 662 10.68 30.75 -5.84
CA PRO A 662 11.19 31.65 -6.87
C PRO A 662 12.27 30.95 -7.74
N PRO A 663 12.43 31.39 -9.02
CA PRO A 663 13.48 30.90 -9.89
C PRO A 663 14.87 31.02 -9.24
N GLY A 664 15.69 29.97 -9.35
CA GLY A 664 17.04 29.92 -8.76
C GLY A 664 17.10 29.37 -7.32
N SER A 665 15.96 29.10 -6.68
CA SER A 665 15.94 28.34 -5.41
C SER A 665 16.46 26.92 -5.60
N ALA A 666 17.11 26.37 -4.56
CA ALA A 666 17.69 25.03 -4.58
C ALA A 666 16.64 23.91 -4.72
N THR A 667 15.39 24.16 -4.32
CA THR A 667 14.28 23.21 -4.33
C THR A 667 13.02 23.84 -4.93
N ASN A 668 12.27 23.07 -5.71
CA ASN A 668 10.97 23.43 -6.32
C ASN A 668 10.92 24.72 -7.17
N ALA A 669 12.07 25.25 -7.61
CA ALA A 669 12.13 26.42 -8.51
C ALA A 669 11.60 26.10 -9.94
N TRP A 670 11.41 24.82 -10.24
CA TRP A 670 10.95 24.34 -11.53
C TRP A 670 9.58 24.93 -11.91
N TYR A 671 8.59 24.89 -11.02
CA TYR A 671 7.24 25.40 -11.32
C TYR A 671 7.26 26.85 -11.80
N ALA A 672 7.86 27.75 -11.00
CA ALA A 672 7.86 29.18 -11.29
C ALA A 672 8.67 29.57 -12.54
N SER A 673 9.65 28.75 -12.93
CA SER A 673 10.48 29.00 -14.12
C SER A 673 9.84 28.50 -15.42
N HIS A 674 8.75 27.73 -15.34
CA HIS A 674 8.11 27.09 -16.48
C HIS A 674 6.64 27.50 -16.67
N VAL A 675 6.13 28.46 -15.89
CA VAL A 675 4.78 28.99 -16.10
C VAL A 675 4.71 29.69 -17.46
N ASP A 676 3.78 29.23 -18.30
CA ASP A 676 3.49 29.84 -19.60
C ASP A 676 2.53 31.04 -19.42
N HIS A 677 1.36 30.76 -18.86
CA HIS A 677 0.30 31.72 -18.53
C HIS A 677 -0.59 31.14 -17.42
N ALA A 678 -1.55 31.93 -16.93
CA ALA A 678 -2.59 31.44 -16.04
C ALA A 678 -4.00 31.75 -16.56
N LEU A 679 -4.95 30.97 -16.09
CA LEU A 679 -6.37 31.14 -16.34
C LEU A 679 -7.08 31.48 -15.04
N ARG A 680 -7.65 32.68 -15.00
CA ARG A 680 -8.59 33.10 -13.95
C ARG A 680 -9.99 32.91 -14.47
N ILE A 681 -10.79 32.09 -13.78
CA ILE A 681 -12.20 31.84 -14.15
C ILE A 681 -13.13 32.71 -13.30
N ILE A 682 -12.85 32.81 -12.00
CA ILE A 682 -13.61 33.64 -11.07
C ILE A 682 -12.93 35.00 -10.92
N ALA A 683 -13.64 36.06 -11.27
CA ALA A 683 -13.19 37.43 -11.13
C ALA A 683 -14.38 38.34 -10.78
N ASP A 684 -14.10 39.45 -10.09
CA ASP A 684 -15.08 40.50 -9.76
C ASP A 684 -15.60 41.25 -11.00
#